data_AF-A0A559IVS3-F1
#
_entry.id   AF-A0A559IVS3-F1
#
_cell.length_a   1.000
_cell.length_b   1.000
_cell.length_c   1.000
_cell.angle_alpha   90.00
_cell.angle_beta   90.00
_cell.angle_gamma   90.00
#
_symmetry.space_group_name_H-M   'P 1'
#
loop_
_entity.id
_entity.type
_entity.pdbx_description
1 polymer ?
#
loop_
_entity_poly.entity_id
_entity_poly.type
_entity_poly.pdbx_seq_one_letter_code
_entity_poly.pdbx_strand_id
1 'polypeptide(L)'
;MAFKKHNPRRIYAFMLAIVMISSIVLAPFATKVEAAVEQHTIGGKLLNGVQEPLKVTVKNDGSLAAYLWQGTSYVGQYFRDFDWGTNLFFTESGAVTRHFSPYFAGNQSTGKNAPLGEGVITRPDEHTIVVTWQLDSGNLELKQTIYYPENERYIEKEWSIENKSATKTYSNLKLFHGGDATFGGEDSAMSYWDPLLNMVYVKNKDMNLFGLMGFAGKNTSPADRYFSGQYNNGNTEASNGQLSNTSNSAYLDAGYQLQWNRQTLGANEKWVIQSTEMWTTAGSLQIIAPPSQTTAPNSTVAYQFKLQNFEKDAGMFDLYATSSNGWNVSIVEGTSVSVPGNGAIKTVTVEVQVPAGAVGTDTITLTGTSQKDQTITNVGSATTTINATLPVISSVTAASNKVAVGTAINVPVEIQTANVADGAAVQVELVDENKRSLSPAITASGSVTNNNATVTLPVTAVLNKASYYIKVKVDGVSAVHSSTKFDVTESNNADLLSIFTTPGTLSPAFNKDITDYTVSVTEDVYNITVTGAVYNPRSTLTVNGVKVNSNQPTDLIPLKTGDNVIQVEVTAPDGTTKKTYTINVNKQPSRNAQLLHAAVSPATMSPVFSSSVTEYEVNVGHEIDQLSVTDLVYSPNSNISVIGATYNPLTGGYTFPLQVGVNELKVVVTAEDGLTQTVYTIKATRQSKESEVAQALKELSIGYANGDSWESVTKNVILPTEGKYNTAVKWTSSDPSVLNEKGEVTPSPDKDTTVWMTATVEKDGVKAPRTFLVIVKKSSLQIVKEDSSRTVPIQAGNVAENVENNVITRKTMSDGTKIDKVVVDPAKTESARVKAQANNQSSIRLIAADLPTDPADEVAVEVPIAAYSPLANGLDLIIETAGAHIVLAKGTLNQLQQDGNDLFFRFVPIRGEQQKKTLTDQAKNDALVKQTAGTKQVKLVGTPMIIETNYSDRETKLVFPLDRLQAPADSAAQTAYFKSLYVYIQHSDGSKDLKQGVIERDTAGNVIGLSIVINKFSTFTIVKMDAVTNGSGSTGGIVPPTTGGTKETDKDKDPNKDNQSVKSVQHKPYIKGFKDGTFRPEKSITRAELAVMLWKLSEGKAASTSVSEPSFKDVQTSHWAFAAIQSLSAKGIMIGVGEDSFEPNRPLTRAEMAATAARWKQLVSTKPSSFKDVQGHWAQKHITALVEAGAAHGYKDGSYRPDASITRAEAVKLVNRLLERGPLLEVTKPTWRDVLTTHWAYGDIEEASQAHTAEVVPAKGEKFISK
;
A
#
# COMPACT_ATOMS: atom_id res chain seq x y z
N MET A 1 20.48 -55.71 -44.63
CA MET A 1 21.14 -57.01 -44.93
C MET A 1 20.72 -57.48 -46.32
N ALA A 2 21.43 -58.44 -46.92
CA ALA A 2 21.50 -58.71 -48.36
C ALA A 2 20.21 -59.03 -49.17
N PHE A 3 20.12 -58.43 -50.37
CA PHE A 3 19.86 -58.99 -51.72
C PHE A 3 18.91 -60.20 -52.01
N LYS A 4 18.08 -59.99 -53.07
CA LYS A 4 17.75 -60.84 -54.27
C LYS A 4 16.67 -61.96 -54.25
N LYS A 5 15.83 -61.92 -55.32
CA LYS A 5 15.24 -63.03 -56.15
C LYS A 5 14.17 -63.98 -55.51
N HIS A 6 13.20 -64.61 -56.20
CA HIS A 6 12.54 -64.46 -57.53
C HIS A 6 11.37 -65.51 -57.67
N ASN A 7 10.22 -65.19 -58.32
CA ASN A 7 9.34 -66.10 -59.13
C ASN A 7 8.66 -67.37 -58.47
N PRO A 8 7.85 -68.23 -59.16
CA PRO A 8 6.58 -67.96 -59.90
C PRO A 8 5.41 -69.04 -59.79
N ARG A 9 4.19 -68.66 -60.28
CA ARG A 9 2.96 -69.38 -60.79
C ARG A 9 2.82 -70.95 -60.87
N ARG A 10 1.59 -71.51 -60.63
CA ARG A 10 0.60 -72.11 -61.65
C ARG A 10 -0.61 -73.00 -61.14
N ILE A 11 -1.87 -72.69 -61.59
CA ILE A 11 -3.02 -73.53 -62.18
C ILE A 11 -3.74 -74.64 -61.30
N TYR A 12 -5.08 -74.96 -61.26
CA TYR A 12 -6.08 -75.53 -62.25
C TYR A 12 -7.62 -75.34 -61.88
N ALA A 13 -8.57 -75.89 -62.67
CA ALA A 13 -9.99 -75.44 -62.85
C ALA A 13 -11.12 -76.52 -62.87
N PHE A 14 -12.42 -76.15 -62.97
CA PHE A 14 -13.58 -77.01 -63.38
C PHE A 14 -14.83 -76.20 -63.88
N MET A 15 -15.77 -76.82 -64.63
CA MET A 15 -16.99 -76.22 -65.25
C MET A 15 -18.33 -76.78 -64.69
N LEU A 16 -19.46 -76.07 -64.89
CA LEU A 16 -20.83 -76.49 -64.54
C LEU A 16 -21.92 -75.81 -65.42
N ALA A 17 -23.06 -76.48 -65.68
CA ALA A 17 -24.29 -75.85 -66.22
C ALA A 17 -25.57 -76.71 -66.03
N ILE A 18 -26.50 -76.28 -65.15
CA ILE A 18 -27.95 -76.56 -65.21
C ILE A 18 -28.71 -75.31 -64.73
N VAL A 19 -29.93 -75.13 -65.25
CA VAL A 19 -30.77 -73.92 -65.21
C VAL A 19 -31.88 -74.01 -64.16
N MET A 20 -32.12 -72.91 -63.40
CA MET A 20 -33.36 -72.57 -62.64
C MET A 20 -33.73 -73.49 -61.43
N ILE A 21 -34.29 -73.05 -60.29
CA ILE A 21 -34.86 -71.76 -59.82
C ILE A 21 -34.48 -71.55 -58.33
N SER A 22 -34.46 -70.28 -57.88
CA SER A 22 -34.76 -69.80 -56.50
C SER A 22 -33.61 -69.39 -55.56
N SER A 23 -33.78 -68.18 -55.01
CA SER A 23 -33.37 -67.71 -53.68
C SER A 23 -31.95 -67.14 -53.43
N ILE A 24 -31.94 -65.80 -53.36
CA ILE A 24 -31.44 -65.00 -52.21
C ILE A 24 -29.91 -64.84 -52.02
N VAL A 25 -29.47 -63.61 -52.34
CA VAL A 25 -28.45 -62.77 -51.65
C VAL A 25 -26.94 -62.90 -52.00
N LEU A 26 -26.34 -61.71 -52.17
CA LEU A 26 -24.91 -61.34 -52.24
C LEU A 26 -24.07 -61.63 -53.51
N ALA A 27 -24.05 -60.61 -54.39
CA ALA A 27 -22.94 -60.02 -55.16
C ALA A 27 -21.76 -60.88 -55.70
N PRO A 28 -21.34 -60.54 -56.94
CA PRO A 28 -19.91 -60.25 -57.17
C PRO A 28 -19.64 -58.88 -57.82
N PHE A 29 -18.36 -58.49 -57.78
CA PHE A 29 -17.80 -57.22 -58.26
C PHE A 29 -17.74 -57.08 -59.80
N ALA A 30 -17.44 -55.86 -60.23
CA ALA A 30 -16.99 -55.43 -61.56
C ALA A 30 -18.02 -55.39 -62.71
N THR A 31 -18.65 -54.22 -62.88
CA THR A 31 -18.39 -53.32 -64.03
C THR A 31 -19.21 -52.03 -63.95
N LYS A 32 -18.65 -51.00 -63.29
CA LYS A 32 -18.57 -49.68 -63.94
C LYS A 32 -17.14 -49.67 -64.50
N VAL A 33 -16.93 -49.97 -65.78
CA VAL A 33 -17.20 -49.00 -66.87
C VAL A 33 -16.65 -47.65 -66.43
N GLU A 34 -15.34 -47.47 -66.61
CA GLU A 34 -14.87 -46.18 -67.07
C GLU A 34 -15.71 -45.87 -68.31
N ALA A 35 -16.65 -44.94 -68.20
CA ALA A 35 -17.27 -44.39 -69.39
C ALA A 35 -16.11 -43.83 -70.21
N ALA A 36 -15.99 -44.25 -71.47
CA ALA A 36 -14.96 -43.73 -72.35
C ALA A 36 -15.23 -42.23 -72.52
N VAL A 37 -14.54 -41.40 -71.73
CA VAL A 37 -14.73 -39.96 -71.70
C VAL A 37 -14.41 -39.43 -73.08
N GLU A 38 -15.42 -38.88 -73.76
CA GLU A 38 -15.29 -38.47 -75.15
C GLU A 38 -14.21 -37.37 -75.25
N GLN A 39 -13.14 -37.66 -75.99
CA GLN A 39 -11.99 -36.77 -76.11
C GLN A 39 -12.15 -35.90 -77.35
N HIS A 40 -12.29 -34.59 -77.12
CA HIS A 40 -12.62 -33.63 -78.15
C HIS A 40 -11.36 -32.87 -78.61
N THR A 41 -10.80 -33.27 -79.76
CA THR A 41 -9.59 -32.67 -80.36
C THR A 41 -9.88 -31.39 -81.16
N ILE A 42 -9.00 -30.39 -81.07
CA ILE A 42 -8.92 -29.18 -81.89
C ILE A 42 -7.45 -28.92 -82.28
N GLY A 43 -7.25 -28.29 -83.44
CA GLY A 43 -5.91 -28.12 -84.04
C GLY A 43 -5.30 -29.45 -84.48
N GLY A 44 -4.01 -29.43 -84.80
CA GLY A 44 -3.30 -30.60 -85.31
C GLY A 44 -3.49 -30.86 -86.80
N LYS A 45 -4.10 -29.93 -87.55
CA LYS A 45 -4.40 -30.06 -88.99
C LYS A 45 -3.25 -29.54 -89.84
N LEU A 46 -3.25 -29.94 -91.12
CA LEU A 46 -2.40 -29.37 -92.15
C LEU A 46 -3.13 -28.17 -92.79
N LEU A 47 -2.62 -26.96 -92.64
CA LEU A 47 -3.20 -25.73 -93.17
C LEU A 47 -2.26 -25.13 -94.22
N ASN A 48 -2.74 -24.99 -95.46
CA ASN A 48 -1.99 -24.43 -96.59
C ASN A 48 -0.59 -25.08 -96.82
N GLY A 49 -0.44 -26.36 -96.47
CA GLY A 49 0.83 -27.10 -96.58
C GLY A 49 1.76 -27.00 -95.36
N VAL A 50 1.40 -26.19 -94.37
CA VAL A 50 2.10 -26.08 -93.08
C VAL A 50 1.35 -26.89 -92.03
N GLN A 51 2.06 -27.63 -91.19
CA GLN A 51 1.46 -28.34 -90.06
C GLN A 51 1.27 -27.35 -88.89
N GLU A 52 0.06 -27.25 -88.33
CA GLU A 52 -0.21 -26.36 -87.19
C GLU A 52 0.78 -26.61 -86.04
N PRO A 53 1.27 -25.58 -85.33
CA PRO A 53 2.28 -25.80 -84.31
C PRO A 53 1.71 -26.44 -83.04
N LEU A 54 0.41 -26.32 -82.77
CA LEU A 54 -0.25 -26.89 -81.59
C LEU A 54 -1.42 -27.80 -81.96
N LYS A 55 -1.71 -28.75 -81.05
CA LYS A 55 -2.91 -29.56 -81.02
C LYS A 55 -3.41 -29.60 -79.57
N VAL A 56 -4.71 -29.40 -79.36
CA VAL A 56 -5.34 -29.37 -78.03
C VAL A 56 -6.45 -30.41 -77.97
N THR A 57 -6.59 -31.10 -76.85
CA THR A 57 -7.71 -32.03 -76.62
C THR A 57 -8.34 -31.74 -75.26
N VAL A 58 -9.67 -31.74 -75.20
CA VAL A 58 -10.45 -31.47 -73.96
C VAL A 58 -11.38 -32.64 -73.68
N LYS A 59 -11.61 -32.93 -72.40
CA LYS A 59 -12.53 -33.96 -71.89
C LYS A 59 -13.75 -33.33 -71.21
N ASN A 60 -14.80 -34.12 -71.02
CA ASN A 60 -16.08 -33.66 -70.43
C ASN A 60 -15.93 -33.13 -68.98
N ASP A 61 -14.90 -33.56 -68.24
CA ASP A 61 -14.57 -33.04 -66.91
C ASP A 61 -13.77 -31.73 -66.91
N GLY A 62 -13.51 -31.17 -68.10
CA GLY A 62 -12.74 -29.95 -68.31
C GLY A 62 -11.23 -30.13 -68.33
N SER A 63 -10.70 -31.33 -68.04
CA SER A 63 -9.26 -31.57 -68.20
C SER A 63 -8.85 -31.48 -69.67
N LEU A 64 -7.65 -30.95 -69.93
CA LEU A 64 -7.10 -30.80 -71.28
C LEU A 64 -5.66 -31.30 -71.37
N ALA A 65 -5.26 -31.63 -72.60
CA ALA A 65 -3.88 -31.89 -72.97
C ALA A 65 -3.50 -31.06 -74.19
N ALA A 66 -2.28 -30.52 -74.19
CA ALA A 66 -1.69 -29.78 -75.29
C ALA A 66 -0.46 -30.52 -75.83
N TYR A 67 -0.30 -30.51 -77.15
CA TYR A 67 0.81 -31.14 -77.86
C TYR A 67 1.44 -30.15 -78.85
N LEU A 68 2.76 -30.07 -78.87
CA LEU A 68 3.55 -29.16 -79.70
C LEU A 68 4.19 -29.92 -80.87
N TRP A 69 4.10 -29.37 -82.08
CA TRP A 69 4.70 -29.94 -83.29
C TRP A 69 6.21 -29.72 -83.30
N GLN A 70 6.99 -30.81 -83.43
CA GLN A 70 8.46 -30.79 -83.46
C GLN A 70 9.01 -31.15 -84.85
N GLY A 71 8.34 -30.71 -85.93
CA GLY A 71 8.75 -30.96 -87.32
C GLY A 71 8.48 -32.38 -87.85
N THR A 72 8.40 -33.39 -86.99
CA THR A 72 8.17 -34.80 -87.35
C THR A 72 6.97 -35.44 -86.67
N SER A 73 6.60 -34.98 -85.46
CA SER A 73 5.45 -35.49 -84.69
C SER A 73 4.96 -34.46 -83.67
N TYR A 74 3.76 -34.68 -83.13
CA TYR A 74 3.23 -33.94 -81.98
C TYR A 74 3.73 -34.56 -80.68
N VAL A 75 4.32 -33.74 -79.81
CA VAL A 75 4.87 -34.13 -78.51
C VAL A 75 4.04 -33.53 -77.40
N GLY A 76 3.59 -34.36 -76.45
CA GLY A 76 2.81 -33.90 -75.28
C GLY A 76 3.61 -32.93 -74.41
N GLN A 77 2.94 -31.90 -73.89
CA GLN A 77 3.52 -30.87 -73.01
C GLN A 77 3.16 -31.09 -71.53
N TYR A 78 2.35 -32.10 -71.23
CA TYR A 78 1.88 -32.53 -69.91
C TYR A 78 2.15 -34.03 -69.75
N PHE A 79 2.40 -34.50 -68.52
CA PHE A 79 2.84 -35.89 -68.29
C PHE A 79 1.82 -36.93 -68.77
N ARG A 80 0.53 -36.67 -68.50
CA ARG A 80 -0.61 -37.47 -68.96
C ARG A 80 -1.79 -36.57 -69.28
N ASP A 81 -2.74 -37.11 -70.03
CA ASP A 81 -3.92 -36.38 -70.52
C ASP A 81 -4.92 -35.95 -69.43
N PHE A 82 -4.59 -36.06 -68.15
CA PHE A 82 -5.39 -35.63 -67.00
C PHE A 82 -4.61 -34.77 -65.99
N ASP A 83 -3.30 -34.54 -66.23
CA ASP A 83 -2.43 -33.89 -65.25
C ASP A 83 -2.47 -32.34 -65.38
N TRP A 84 -3.67 -31.81 -65.63
CA TRP A 84 -3.99 -30.39 -65.75
C TRP A 84 -5.43 -30.15 -65.32
N GLY A 85 -5.72 -29.04 -64.63
CA GLY A 85 -7.06 -28.86 -64.09
C GLY A 85 -7.39 -27.55 -63.41
N THR A 86 -8.64 -27.45 -62.94
CA THR A 86 -9.21 -26.28 -62.23
C THR A 86 -9.85 -26.71 -60.91
N ASN A 87 -9.72 -25.88 -59.87
CA ASN A 87 -10.29 -26.11 -58.55
C ASN A 87 -10.88 -24.79 -58.00
N LEU A 88 -12.14 -24.80 -57.58
CA LEU A 88 -12.89 -23.63 -57.11
C LEU A 88 -13.30 -23.85 -55.65
N PHE A 89 -12.86 -22.94 -54.78
CA PHE A 89 -13.33 -22.84 -53.40
C PHE A 89 -14.27 -21.66 -53.25
N PHE A 90 -15.26 -21.81 -52.37
CA PHE A 90 -16.04 -20.71 -51.84
C PHE A 90 -16.59 -21.06 -50.45
N THR A 91 -16.96 -20.04 -49.69
CA THR A 91 -17.62 -20.16 -48.39
C THR A 91 -19.07 -19.71 -48.51
N GLU A 92 -20.00 -20.59 -48.14
CA GLU A 92 -21.44 -20.36 -48.09
C GLU A 92 -21.95 -20.72 -46.69
N SER A 93 -22.73 -19.86 -46.05
CA SER A 93 -23.33 -20.10 -44.72
C SER A 93 -22.32 -20.56 -43.65
N GLY A 94 -21.06 -20.08 -43.73
CA GLY A 94 -19.97 -20.45 -42.82
C GLY A 94 -19.25 -21.76 -43.12
N ALA A 95 -19.66 -22.51 -44.15
CA ALA A 95 -19.00 -23.75 -44.58
C ALA A 95 -18.22 -23.55 -45.88
N VAL A 96 -16.99 -24.08 -45.94
CA VAL A 96 -16.18 -24.10 -47.15
C VAL A 96 -16.61 -25.28 -48.04
N THR A 97 -16.88 -24.97 -49.31
CA THR A 97 -17.19 -25.94 -50.36
C THR A 97 -16.11 -25.88 -51.44
N ARG A 98 -15.75 -27.04 -52.00
CA ARG A 98 -14.68 -27.20 -52.98
C ARG A 98 -15.18 -28.03 -54.16
N HIS A 99 -15.06 -27.47 -55.37
CA HIS A 99 -15.31 -28.17 -56.63
C HIS A 99 -14.03 -28.34 -57.44
N PHE A 100 -13.68 -29.57 -57.83
CA PHE A 100 -12.37 -29.89 -58.41
C PHE A 100 -12.46 -30.80 -59.66
N SER A 101 -11.55 -30.61 -60.62
CA SER A 101 -11.30 -31.55 -61.72
C SER A 101 -10.37 -32.71 -61.28
N PRO A 102 -10.28 -33.83 -62.03
CA PRO A 102 -9.55 -35.03 -61.60
C PRO A 102 -8.08 -34.83 -61.21
N TYR A 103 -7.39 -33.88 -61.85
CA TYR A 103 -6.02 -33.45 -61.53
C TYR A 103 -5.78 -33.16 -60.03
N PHE A 104 -6.78 -32.57 -59.36
CA PHE A 104 -6.70 -32.16 -57.96
C PHE A 104 -7.31 -33.19 -56.98
N ALA A 105 -7.49 -34.46 -57.39
CA ALA A 105 -8.19 -35.49 -56.61
C ALA A 105 -7.42 -36.03 -55.36
N GLY A 106 -6.29 -35.41 -55.00
CA GLY A 106 -5.47 -35.79 -53.85
C GLY A 106 -6.12 -35.54 -52.48
N ASN A 107 -5.92 -36.51 -51.58
CA ASN A 107 -6.26 -36.62 -50.15
C ASN A 107 -7.23 -35.58 -49.52
N GLN A 108 -8.40 -36.05 -49.05
CA GLN A 108 -9.49 -35.19 -48.58
C GLN A 108 -9.31 -34.71 -47.13
N SER A 109 -9.36 -33.40 -46.89
CA SER A 109 -9.40 -32.83 -45.53
C SER A 109 -10.15 -31.49 -45.49
N THR A 110 -11.27 -31.48 -44.76
CA THR A 110 -12.17 -30.33 -44.45
C THR A 110 -13.00 -29.75 -45.62
N GLY A 111 -14.32 -29.61 -45.40
CA GLY A 111 -15.27 -28.99 -46.35
C GLY A 111 -16.13 -29.98 -47.16
N LYS A 112 -17.16 -29.46 -47.83
CA LYS A 112 -17.94 -30.25 -48.83
C LYS A 112 -17.12 -30.35 -50.11
N ASN A 113 -16.47 -31.50 -50.31
CA ASN A 113 -15.68 -31.79 -51.51
C ASN A 113 -16.54 -32.49 -52.56
N ALA A 114 -16.65 -31.93 -53.76
CA ALA A 114 -17.37 -32.52 -54.89
C ALA A 114 -16.53 -32.44 -56.19
N PRO A 115 -16.46 -33.50 -57.00
CA PRO A 115 -15.88 -33.39 -58.34
C PRO A 115 -16.75 -32.45 -59.21
N LEU A 116 -16.16 -31.81 -60.22
CA LEU A 116 -16.89 -30.99 -61.19
C LEU A 116 -17.91 -31.80 -62.02
N GLY A 117 -17.59 -33.08 -62.30
CA GLY A 117 -18.43 -33.98 -63.09
C GLY A 117 -18.35 -33.70 -64.60
N GLU A 118 -19.18 -34.41 -65.36
CA GLU A 118 -19.33 -34.23 -66.81
C GLU A 118 -20.04 -32.89 -67.08
N GLY A 119 -19.28 -31.89 -67.51
CA GLY A 119 -19.77 -30.58 -67.92
C GLY A 119 -20.33 -30.60 -69.34
N VAL A 120 -21.10 -29.56 -69.69
CA VAL A 120 -21.67 -29.38 -71.04
C VAL A 120 -20.62 -28.72 -71.94
N ILE A 121 -20.19 -29.42 -72.99
CA ILE A 121 -19.26 -28.91 -74.01
C ILE A 121 -20.02 -28.32 -75.20
N THR A 122 -19.57 -27.15 -75.67
CA THR A 122 -20.00 -26.54 -76.94
C THR A 122 -18.79 -26.04 -77.73
N ARG A 123 -18.94 -25.93 -79.06
CA ARG A 123 -17.92 -25.43 -80.00
C ARG A 123 -18.52 -24.30 -80.84
N PRO A 124 -18.29 -23.02 -80.48
CA PRO A 124 -18.80 -21.88 -81.22
C PRO A 124 -18.23 -21.75 -82.64
N ASP A 125 -16.98 -22.18 -82.83
CA ASP A 125 -16.22 -22.17 -84.08
C ASP A 125 -15.13 -23.27 -84.05
N GLU A 126 -14.28 -23.37 -85.08
CA GLU A 126 -13.24 -24.40 -85.16
C GLU A 126 -12.06 -24.23 -84.17
N HIS A 127 -11.94 -23.05 -83.56
CA HIS A 127 -10.82 -22.62 -82.72
C HIS A 127 -11.21 -22.41 -81.25
N THR A 128 -12.50 -22.50 -80.92
CA THR A 128 -13.05 -22.23 -79.57
C THR A 128 -13.74 -23.45 -78.96
N ILE A 129 -13.41 -23.75 -77.70
CA ILE A 129 -14.13 -24.73 -76.85
C ILE A 129 -14.73 -23.99 -75.65
N VAL A 130 -15.99 -24.29 -75.32
CA VAL A 130 -16.62 -23.82 -74.09
C VAL A 130 -17.13 -25.02 -73.29
N VAL A 131 -16.72 -25.14 -72.02
CA VAL A 131 -17.20 -26.14 -71.06
C VAL A 131 -17.96 -25.43 -69.93
N THR A 132 -19.13 -25.93 -69.55
CA THR A 132 -19.99 -25.29 -68.53
C THR A 132 -20.49 -26.29 -67.49
N TRP A 133 -20.39 -25.93 -66.21
CA TRP A 133 -20.85 -26.70 -65.06
C TRP A 133 -21.86 -25.90 -64.23
N GLN A 134 -22.92 -26.57 -63.80
CA GLN A 134 -23.91 -26.02 -62.85
C GLN A 134 -23.61 -26.55 -61.45
N LEU A 135 -23.18 -25.66 -60.56
CA LEU A 135 -22.74 -25.94 -59.19
C LEU A 135 -23.79 -25.44 -58.19
N ASP A 136 -23.71 -25.90 -56.93
CA ASP A 136 -24.66 -25.60 -55.84
C ASP A 136 -26.13 -25.64 -56.30
N SER A 137 -26.54 -26.79 -56.85
CA SER A 137 -27.89 -27.03 -57.38
C SER A 137 -28.37 -26.04 -58.46
N GLY A 138 -27.44 -25.45 -59.22
CA GLY A 138 -27.72 -24.48 -60.29
C GLY A 138 -27.74 -23.02 -59.83
N ASN A 139 -27.37 -22.73 -58.58
CA ASN A 139 -27.23 -21.35 -58.10
C ASN A 139 -25.90 -20.70 -58.54
N LEU A 140 -24.89 -21.49 -58.93
CA LEU A 140 -23.58 -21.00 -59.32
C LEU A 140 -23.12 -21.69 -60.62
N GLU A 141 -22.91 -20.92 -61.67
CA GLU A 141 -22.42 -21.41 -62.96
C GLU A 141 -20.91 -21.19 -63.06
N LEU A 142 -20.14 -22.25 -63.33
CA LEU A 142 -18.74 -22.16 -63.75
C LEU A 142 -18.68 -22.45 -65.25
N LYS A 143 -18.15 -21.51 -66.03
CA LYS A 143 -17.88 -21.66 -67.47
C LYS A 143 -16.40 -21.46 -67.72
N GLN A 144 -15.81 -22.31 -68.56
CA GLN A 144 -14.45 -22.17 -69.08
C GLN A 144 -14.51 -22.08 -70.61
N THR A 145 -13.89 -21.05 -71.17
CA THR A 145 -13.69 -20.86 -72.61
C THR A 145 -12.20 -21.02 -72.91
N ILE A 146 -11.86 -21.80 -73.93
CA ILE A 146 -10.50 -22.00 -74.42
C ILE A 146 -10.48 -21.59 -75.88
N TYR A 147 -9.58 -20.66 -76.24
CA TYR A 147 -9.40 -20.18 -77.61
C TYR A 147 -7.99 -20.55 -78.10
N TYR A 148 -7.94 -21.15 -79.29
CA TYR A 148 -6.72 -21.56 -79.97
C TYR A 148 -6.56 -20.79 -81.30
N PRO A 149 -5.78 -19.70 -81.36
CA PRO A 149 -5.57 -18.96 -82.59
C PRO A 149 -4.84 -19.79 -83.66
N GLU A 150 -5.28 -19.65 -84.92
CA GLU A 150 -4.76 -20.39 -86.07
C GLU A 150 -3.25 -20.15 -86.26
N ASN A 151 -2.48 -21.23 -86.47
CA ASN A 151 -1.03 -21.22 -86.65
C ASN A 151 -0.19 -20.61 -85.50
N GLU A 152 -0.82 -20.28 -84.36
CA GLU A 152 -0.15 -19.69 -83.21
C GLU A 152 0.36 -20.71 -82.18
N ARG A 153 1.35 -20.29 -81.39
CA ARG A 153 1.95 -21.10 -80.33
C ARG A 153 1.47 -20.72 -78.93
N TYR A 154 0.22 -20.33 -78.82
CA TYR A 154 -0.42 -20.06 -77.53
C TYR A 154 -1.88 -20.48 -77.51
N ILE A 155 -2.44 -20.56 -76.30
CA ILE A 155 -3.88 -20.67 -76.06
C ILE A 155 -4.30 -19.62 -75.04
N GLU A 156 -5.48 -19.06 -75.23
CA GLU A 156 -6.12 -18.17 -74.27
C GLU A 156 -7.21 -18.92 -73.51
N LYS A 157 -7.39 -18.59 -72.23
CA LYS A 157 -8.39 -19.20 -71.37
C LYS A 157 -9.16 -18.10 -70.66
N GLU A 158 -10.49 -18.24 -70.60
CA GLU A 158 -11.37 -17.40 -69.81
C GLU A 158 -12.25 -18.27 -68.91
N TRP A 159 -12.19 -18.04 -67.60
CA TRP A 159 -13.17 -18.56 -66.66
C TRP A 159 -14.20 -17.48 -66.33
N SER A 160 -15.46 -17.92 -66.22
CA SER A 160 -16.60 -17.11 -65.83
C SER A 160 -17.32 -17.83 -64.69
N ILE A 161 -17.37 -17.21 -63.51
CA ILE A 161 -18.14 -17.68 -62.36
C ILE A 161 -19.32 -16.74 -62.18
N GLU A 162 -20.55 -17.22 -62.36
CA GLU A 162 -21.77 -16.40 -62.29
C GLU A 162 -22.73 -16.93 -61.23
N ASN A 163 -23.07 -16.09 -60.26
CA ASN A 163 -24.07 -16.40 -59.24
C ASN A 163 -25.47 -16.18 -59.83
N LYS A 164 -26.13 -17.27 -60.24
CA LYS A 164 -27.50 -17.27 -60.78
C LYS A 164 -28.57 -17.14 -59.69
N SER A 165 -28.18 -17.12 -58.41
CA SER A 165 -29.12 -16.91 -57.31
C SER A 165 -29.49 -15.44 -57.15
N ALA A 166 -30.78 -15.17 -56.96
CA ALA A 166 -31.28 -13.83 -56.62
C ALA A 166 -31.09 -13.46 -55.13
N THR A 167 -30.67 -14.41 -54.27
CA THR A 167 -30.63 -14.21 -52.80
C THR A 167 -29.37 -14.72 -52.10
N LYS A 168 -28.64 -15.69 -52.68
CA LYS A 168 -27.37 -16.16 -52.11
C LYS A 168 -26.22 -15.20 -52.39
N THR A 169 -25.27 -15.12 -51.47
CA THR A 169 -23.96 -14.47 -51.64
C THR A 169 -22.88 -15.47 -51.27
N TYR A 170 -21.90 -15.66 -52.17
CA TYR A 170 -20.73 -16.48 -51.90
C TYR A 170 -19.58 -15.60 -51.41
N SER A 171 -18.71 -16.14 -50.55
CA SER A 171 -17.63 -15.39 -49.92
C SER A 171 -16.32 -16.17 -49.95
N ASN A 172 -15.16 -15.48 -49.85
CA ASN A 172 -13.83 -16.10 -49.89
C ASN A 172 -13.69 -17.06 -51.09
N LEU A 173 -14.05 -16.58 -52.29
CA LEU A 173 -13.92 -17.34 -53.52
C LEU A 173 -12.45 -17.40 -53.93
N LYS A 174 -11.98 -18.58 -54.31
CA LYS A 174 -10.64 -18.78 -54.84
C LYS A 174 -10.67 -19.74 -56.02
N LEU A 175 -10.20 -19.29 -57.17
CA LEU A 175 -9.98 -20.15 -58.33
C LEU A 175 -8.49 -20.54 -58.39
N PHE A 176 -8.22 -21.83 -58.48
CA PHE A 176 -6.89 -22.39 -58.68
C PHE A 176 -6.82 -23.07 -60.04
N HIS A 177 -5.69 -22.90 -60.72
CA HIS A 177 -5.47 -23.46 -62.03
C HIS A 177 -4.00 -23.88 -62.22
N GLY A 178 -3.74 -25.07 -62.77
CA GLY A 178 -2.37 -25.53 -62.97
C GLY A 178 -2.25 -26.88 -63.68
N GLY A 179 -1.00 -27.33 -63.86
CA GLY A 179 -0.66 -28.59 -64.52
C GLY A 179 0.74 -29.11 -64.19
N ASP A 180 0.91 -30.42 -64.40
CA ASP A 180 2.18 -31.14 -64.34
C ASP A 180 2.83 -31.16 -65.73
N ALA A 181 3.88 -30.35 -65.89
CA ALA A 181 4.46 -30.06 -67.19
C ALA A 181 5.61 -31.01 -67.52
N THR A 182 5.60 -31.60 -68.72
CA THR A 182 6.71 -32.47 -69.18
C THR A 182 7.10 -32.14 -70.61
N PHE A 183 8.39 -32.19 -70.88
CA PHE A 183 8.97 -31.76 -72.15
C PHE A 183 9.66 -32.95 -72.83
N GLY A 184 9.06 -33.48 -73.89
CA GLY A 184 9.63 -34.62 -74.62
C GLY A 184 9.23 -35.99 -74.12
N GLY A 185 8.33 -36.08 -73.14
CA GLY A 185 8.06 -37.32 -72.40
C GLY A 185 9.07 -37.60 -71.27
N GLU A 186 9.96 -36.65 -70.99
CA GLU A 186 10.84 -36.69 -69.82
C GLU A 186 10.23 -35.91 -68.65
N ASP A 187 10.17 -36.58 -67.49
CA ASP A 187 9.87 -35.99 -66.20
C ASP A 187 11.15 -35.33 -65.63
N SER A 188 11.49 -34.17 -66.20
CA SER A 188 12.70 -33.40 -65.89
C SER A 188 12.52 -31.89 -66.11
N ALA A 189 11.27 -31.44 -66.04
CA ALA A 189 10.91 -30.03 -66.10
C ALA A 189 11.44 -29.27 -64.87
N MET A 190 11.91 -28.04 -65.08
CA MET A 190 12.29 -27.05 -64.08
C MET A 190 11.46 -25.79 -64.29
N SER A 191 10.86 -25.24 -63.23
CA SER A 191 10.06 -24.01 -63.31
C SER A 191 10.68 -22.83 -62.58
N TYR A 192 10.47 -21.62 -63.12
CA TYR A 192 10.88 -20.35 -62.55
C TYR A 192 9.83 -19.26 -62.76
N TRP A 193 9.85 -18.22 -61.93
CA TRP A 193 8.98 -17.05 -62.07
C TRP A 193 9.70 -15.89 -62.77
N ASP A 194 9.00 -15.22 -63.69
CA ASP A 194 9.40 -13.93 -64.25
C ASP A 194 8.52 -12.80 -63.68
N PRO A 195 9.05 -11.96 -62.78
CA PRO A 195 8.33 -10.84 -62.18
C PRO A 195 8.12 -9.64 -63.12
N LEU A 196 8.76 -9.62 -64.30
CA LEU A 196 8.54 -8.58 -65.31
C LEU A 196 7.32 -8.89 -66.18
N LEU A 197 7.04 -10.17 -66.38
CA LEU A 197 5.93 -10.65 -67.20
C LEU A 197 4.75 -11.19 -66.39
N ASN A 198 4.90 -11.28 -65.06
CA ASN A 198 3.99 -11.98 -64.17
C ASN A 198 3.65 -13.40 -64.66
N MET A 199 4.69 -14.13 -65.09
CA MET A 199 4.57 -15.42 -65.76
C MET A 199 5.40 -16.49 -65.04
N VAL A 200 4.80 -17.66 -64.81
CA VAL A 200 5.57 -18.87 -64.49
C VAL A 200 6.10 -19.45 -65.79
N TYR A 201 7.39 -19.68 -65.88
CA TYR A 201 8.02 -20.38 -66.98
C TYR A 201 8.45 -21.79 -66.58
N VAL A 202 8.42 -22.71 -67.52
CA VAL A 202 8.90 -24.09 -67.36
C VAL A 202 9.77 -24.49 -68.55
N LYS A 203 10.89 -25.17 -68.28
CA LYS A 203 11.89 -25.65 -69.27
C LYS A 203 12.40 -27.04 -68.92
N ASN A 204 12.97 -27.75 -69.90
CA ASN A 204 13.86 -28.90 -69.61
C ASN A 204 15.27 -28.39 -69.22
N LYS A 205 15.99 -29.17 -68.42
CA LYS A 205 17.33 -28.93 -67.87
C LYS A 205 18.35 -28.43 -68.90
N ASP A 206 18.39 -29.02 -70.08
CA ASP A 206 19.44 -28.78 -71.07
C ASP A 206 19.05 -27.83 -72.22
N MET A 207 17.80 -27.35 -72.30
CA MET A 207 17.25 -26.43 -73.34
C MET A 207 17.38 -26.84 -74.82
N ASN A 208 18.18 -27.87 -75.16
CA ASN A 208 18.59 -28.20 -76.53
C ASN A 208 17.58 -29.03 -77.34
N LEU A 209 16.50 -29.53 -76.71
CA LEU A 209 15.56 -30.48 -77.34
C LEU A 209 14.12 -29.94 -77.41
N PHE A 210 13.68 -29.16 -76.42
CA PHE A 210 12.33 -28.61 -76.32
C PHE A 210 12.43 -27.21 -75.69
N GLY A 211 11.57 -26.27 -76.12
CA GLY A 211 11.63 -24.86 -75.70
C GLY A 211 10.95 -24.58 -74.36
N LEU A 212 10.44 -23.35 -74.22
CA LEU A 212 9.91 -22.77 -72.97
C LEU A 212 8.37 -22.73 -72.97
N MET A 213 7.74 -22.87 -71.80
CA MET A 213 6.28 -22.76 -71.62
C MET A 213 5.90 -21.80 -70.49
N GLY A 214 4.83 -21.02 -70.62
CA GLY A 214 4.27 -20.13 -69.56
C GLY A 214 2.93 -19.51 -69.99
N PHE A 215 1.81 -19.40 -69.23
CA PHE A 215 1.48 -19.39 -67.79
C PHE A 215 1.49 -18.01 -67.12
N ALA A 216 0.76 -17.04 -67.69
CA ALA A 216 0.46 -15.74 -67.07
C ALA A 216 -1.06 -15.49 -66.98
N GLY A 217 -1.51 -14.85 -65.90
CA GLY A 217 -2.81 -14.16 -65.88
C GLY A 217 -2.73 -12.89 -66.73
N LYS A 218 -3.76 -12.57 -67.53
CA LYS A 218 -3.75 -11.34 -68.35
C LYS A 218 -3.74 -10.11 -67.43
N ASN A 219 -3.20 -8.98 -67.91
CA ASN A 219 -3.18 -7.72 -67.16
C ASN A 219 -4.58 -7.21 -66.75
N THR A 220 -5.64 -7.66 -67.44
CA THR A 220 -7.06 -7.42 -67.10
C THR A 220 -7.54 -8.22 -65.88
N SER A 221 -6.84 -9.29 -65.52
CA SER A 221 -7.14 -10.20 -64.40
C SER A 221 -5.86 -10.92 -63.94
N PRO A 222 -4.88 -10.19 -63.37
CA PRO A 222 -3.60 -10.76 -62.97
C PRO A 222 -3.82 -11.81 -61.87
N ALA A 223 -2.96 -12.82 -61.81
CA ALA A 223 -3.01 -13.81 -60.74
C ALA A 223 -2.54 -13.18 -59.42
N ASP A 224 -3.33 -13.35 -58.35
CA ASP A 224 -2.97 -12.87 -57.01
C ASP A 224 -1.77 -13.62 -56.43
N ARG A 225 -1.67 -14.92 -56.77
CA ARG A 225 -0.56 -15.79 -56.39
C ARG A 225 -0.21 -16.78 -57.49
N TYR A 226 1.05 -17.19 -57.49
CA TYR A 226 1.60 -18.18 -58.41
C TYR A 226 2.50 -19.14 -57.64
N PHE A 227 2.57 -20.39 -58.10
CA PHE A 227 3.51 -21.38 -57.60
C PHE A 227 4.33 -21.93 -58.75
N SER A 228 5.63 -22.00 -58.52
CA SER A 228 6.65 -22.56 -59.40
C SER A 228 7.57 -23.42 -58.54
N GLY A 229 7.52 -24.73 -58.72
CA GLY A 229 8.24 -25.68 -57.89
C GLY A 229 7.86 -27.12 -58.20
N GLN A 230 8.23 -28.04 -57.31
CA GLN A 230 7.88 -29.46 -57.48
C GLN A 230 6.36 -29.63 -57.61
N TYR A 231 5.90 -30.32 -58.66
CA TYR A 231 4.47 -30.42 -59.01
C TYR A 231 3.61 -30.87 -57.81
N ASN A 232 4.01 -31.97 -57.15
CA ASN A 232 3.31 -32.54 -56.01
C ASN A 232 3.05 -31.54 -54.86
N ASN A 233 3.98 -30.60 -54.63
CA ASN A 233 3.83 -29.58 -53.59
C ASN A 233 2.82 -28.50 -54.00
N GLY A 234 2.89 -28.00 -55.24
CA GLY A 234 1.94 -27.04 -55.77
C GLY A 234 0.50 -27.58 -55.84
N ASN A 235 0.35 -28.84 -56.29
CA ASN A 235 -0.95 -29.53 -56.31
C ASN A 235 -1.52 -29.68 -54.88
N THR A 236 -0.66 -30.01 -53.90
CA THR A 236 -1.06 -30.10 -52.49
C THR A 236 -1.49 -28.75 -51.91
N GLU A 237 -0.73 -27.68 -52.16
CA GLU A 237 -1.07 -26.31 -51.72
C GLU A 237 -2.41 -25.83 -52.33
N ALA A 238 -2.58 -25.96 -53.64
CA ALA A 238 -3.84 -25.64 -54.33
C ALA A 238 -5.02 -26.50 -53.84
N SER A 239 -4.79 -27.79 -53.56
CA SER A 239 -5.81 -28.69 -53.01
C SER A 239 -6.21 -28.36 -51.57
N ASN A 240 -5.34 -27.68 -50.81
CA ASN A 240 -5.62 -27.12 -49.48
C ASN A 240 -6.22 -25.70 -49.51
N GLY A 241 -6.46 -25.13 -50.70
CA GLY A 241 -7.12 -23.83 -50.85
C GLY A 241 -6.22 -22.61 -50.58
N GLN A 242 -4.90 -22.76 -50.71
CA GLN A 242 -3.95 -21.64 -50.64
C GLN A 242 -2.61 -21.98 -51.32
N LEU A 243 -2.18 -21.16 -52.28
CA LEU A 243 -0.81 -21.17 -52.80
C LEU A 243 0.11 -20.20 -52.04
N SER A 244 1.39 -20.51 -52.05
CA SER A 244 2.51 -19.65 -51.65
C SER A 244 3.21 -19.09 -52.91
N ASN A 245 3.57 -17.81 -52.91
CA ASN A 245 4.42 -17.24 -53.96
C ASN A 245 5.85 -17.78 -53.79
N THR A 246 6.33 -18.57 -54.74
CA THR A 246 7.64 -19.23 -54.65
C THR A 246 8.75 -18.46 -55.36
N SER A 247 9.98 -18.69 -54.91
CA SER A 247 11.21 -18.37 -55.64
C SER A 247 11.60 -19.51 -56.59
N ASN A 248 12.29 -19.17 -57.68
CA ASN A 248 12.70 -20.08 -58.76
C ASN A 248 13.26 -21.43 -58.27
N SER A 249 12.77 -22.52 -58.87
CA SER A 249 13.02 -23.89 -58.44
C SER A 249 14.11 -24.57 -59.27
N ALA A 250 15.00 -25.29 -58.58
CA ALA A 250 16.00 -26.17 -59.21
C ALA A 250 15.53 -27.65 -59.32
N TYR A 251 14.31 -27.96 -58.88
CA TYR A 251 13.76 -29.32 -58.92
C TYR A 251 13.44 -29.77 -60.35
N LEU A 252 13.76 -31.03 -60.64
CA LEU A 252 13.23 -31.85 -61.73
C LEU A 252 11.95 -32.52 -61.18
N ASP A 253 10.87 -32.68 -61.98
CA ASP A 253 9.45 -32.84 -61.55
C ASP A 253 8.79 -31.49 -61.16
N ALA A 254 8.86 -30.48 -62.04
CA ALA A 254 8.33 -29.13 -61.78
C ALA A 254 7.03 -28.81 -62.53
N GLY A 255 5.97 -28.54 -61.76
CA GLY A 255 4.69 -28.03 -62.25
C GLY A 255 4.50 -26.54 -62.00
N TYR A 256 3.32 -26.04 -62.36
CA TYR A 256 2.88 -24.66 -62.08
C TYR A 256 1.48 -24.64 -61.49
N GLN A 257 1.18 -23.60 -60.70
CA GLN A 257 -0.18 -23.27 -60.27
C GLN A 257 -0.37 -21.75 -60.24
N LEU A 258 -1.57 -21.27 -60.54
CA LEU A 258 -2.02 -19.89 -60.41
C LEU A 258 -3.26 -19.85 -59.51
N GLN A 259 -3.40 -18.77 -58.74
CA GLN A 259 -4.53 -18.52 -57.86
C GLN A 259 -5.07 -17.11 -58.07
N TRP A 260 -6.39 -17.00 -58.21
CA TRP A 260 -7.14 -15.75 -58.16
C TRP A 260 -8.10 -15.76 -56.98
N ASN A 261 -8.27 -14.61 -56.33
CA ASN A 261 -9.10 -14.42 -55.15
C ASN A 261 -10.24 -13.44 -55.45
N ARG A 262 -11.41 -13.69 -54.84
CA ARG A 262 -12.50 -12.72 -54.79
C ARG A 262 -13.21 -12.78 -53.44
N GLN A 263 -13.30 -11.64 -52.76
CA GLN A 263 -13.80 -11.59 -51.39
C GLN A 263 -15.29 -11.97 -51.30
N THR A 264 -16.12 -11.49 -52.23
CA THR A 264 -17.55 -11.82 -52.33
C THR A 264 -18.02 -11.89 -53.79
N LEU A 265 -19.02 -12.72 -54.04
CA LEU A 265 -19.82 -12.75 -55.26
C LEU A 265 -21.30 -12.66 -54.88
N GLY A 266 -21.89 -11.48 -55.08
CA GLY A 266 -23.27 -11.17 -54.74
C GLY A 266 -24.30 -11.82 -55.67
N ALA A 267 -25.58 -11.68 -55.33
CA ALA A 267 -26.69 -12.19 -56.15
C ALA A 267 -26.67 -11.60 -57.58
N ASN A 268 -26.88 -12.45 -58.59
CA ASN A 268 -26.79 -12.12 -60.02
C ASN A 268 -25.43 -11.55 -60.49
N GLU A 269 -24.36 -11.70 -59.69
CA GLU A 269 -23.05 -11.14 -59.99
C GLU A 269 -22.15 -12.13 -60.75
N LYS A 270 -21.27 -11.59 -61.61
CA LYS A 270 -20.34 -12.35 -62.44
C LYS A 270 -18.88 -12.01 -62.12
N TRP A 271 -18.01 -13.03 -62.17
CA TRP A 271 -16.55 -12.90 -62.09
C TRP A 271 -15.92 -13.49 -63.35
N VAL A 272 -15.08 -12.71 -64.03
CA VAL A 272 -14.36 -13.14 -65.24
C VAL A 272 -12.86 -13.10 -64.94
N ILE A 273 -12.15 -14.14 -65.37
CA ILE A 273 -10.71 -14.34 -65.20
C ILE A 273 -10.14 -14.80 -66.53
N GLN A 274 -9.05 -14.19 -66.99
CA GLN A 274 -8.38 -14.49 -68.25
C GLN A 274 -6.90 -14.83 -68.04
N SER A 275 -6.39 -15.83 -68.77
CA SER A 275 -4.98 -16.22 -68.77
C SER A 275 -4.50 -16.65 -70.15
N THR A 276 -3.18 -16.70 -70.33
CA THR A 276 -2.54 -17.15 -71.58
C THR A 276 -1.44 -18.18 -71.27
N GLU A 277 -1.36 -19.22 -72.10
CA GLU A 277 -0.27 -20.21 -72.10
C GLU A 277 0.40 -20.22 -73.47
N MET A 278 1.72 -20.08 -73.51
CA MET A 278 2.54 -19.94 -74.71
C MET A 278 3.67 -20.97 -74.71
N TRP A 279 4.13 -21.37 -75.90
CA TRP A 279 5.23 -22.31 -76.11
C TRP A 279 6.27 -21.77 -77.11
N THR A 280 7.55 -21.87 -76.79
CA THR A 280 8.66 -21.58 -77.72
C THR A 280 9.33 -22.87 -78.22
N THR A 281 10.12 -22.79 -79.29
CA THR A 281 10.99 -23.90 -79.76
C THR A 281 12.41 -23.73 -79.26
N ALA A 282 13.14 -24.84 -79.09
CA ALA A 282 14.57 -24.80 -78.78
C ALA A 282 15.34 -24.02 -79.85
N GLY A 283 16.31 -23.20 -79.45
CA GLY A 283 17.12 -22.36 -80.34
C GLY A 283 16.52 -21.01 -80.77
N SER A 284 15.30 -20.68 -80.34
CA SER A 284 14.62 -19.44 -80.76
C SER A 284 15.03 -18.18 -79.95
N LEU A 285 14.93 -17.01 -80.60
CA LEU A 285 14.93 -15.70 -79.93
C LEU A 285 13.52 -15.42 -79.43
N GLN A 286 13.37 -15.02 -78.17
CA GLN A 286 12.16 -14.34 -77.69
C GLN A 286 12.43 -12.84 -77.63
N ILE A 287 11.47 -12.05 -78.10
CA ILE A 287 11.41 -10.62 -77.84
C ILE A 287 10.25 -10.38 -76.88
N ILE A 288 10.48 -9.51 -75.91
CA ILE A 288 9.53 -9.09 -74.90
C ILE A 288 9.30 -7.59 -75.12
N ALA A 289 8.07 -7.22 -75.42
CA ALA A 289 7.67 -5.83 -75.59
C ALA A 289 7.55 -5.11 -74.23
N PRO A 290 7.93 -3.83 -74.15
CA PRO A 290 7.57 -2.98 -73.01
C PRO A 290 6.06 -2.67 -73.00
N PRO A 291 5.50 -2.24 -71.85
CA PRO A 291 4.12 -1.78 -71.78
C PRO A 291 3.83 -0.64 -72.75
N SER A 292 2.60 -0.60 -73.26
CA SER A 292 2.10 0.49 -74.11
C SER A 292 2.19 1.85 -73.42
N GLN A 293 2.57 2.90 -74.15
CA GLN A 293 2.65 4.28 -73.66
C GLN A 293 1.61 5.19 -74.32
N THR A 294 1.32 6.32 -73.67
CA THR A 294 0.53 7.42 -74.24
C THR A 294 1.40 8.67 -74.24
N THR A 295 1.35 9.46 -75.30
CA THR A 295 2.19 10.67 -75.43
C THR A 295 1.50 11.79 -76.20
N ALA A 296 2.08 12.98 -76.11
CA ALA A 296 1.71 14.11 -76.96
C ALA A 296 2.19 13.91 -78.40
N PRO A 297 1.44 14.35 -79.43
CA PRO A 297 2.00 14.51 -80.77
C PRO A 297 3.21 15.47 -80.77
N ASN A 298 4.12 15.29 -81.72
CA ASN A 298 5.42 15.98 -81.80
C ASN A 298 6.37 15.66 -80.62
N SER A 299 6.48 14.39 -80.25
CA SER A 299 7.37 13.89 -79.18
C SER A 299 8.19 12.68 -79.62
N THR A 300 9.33 12.46 -78.97
CA THR A 300 10.12 11.21 -79.07
C THR A 300 9.79 10.32 -77.87
N VAL A 301 9.48 9.05 -78.10
CA VAL A 301 9.24 8.06 -77.04
C VAL A 301 10.18 6.87 -77.20
N ALA A 302 10.89 6.50 -76.14
CA ALA A 302 11.79 5.36 -76.12
C ALA A 302 11.11 4.12 -75.51
N TYR A 303 11.20 2.99 -76.21
CA TYR A 303 10.65 1.69 -75.81
C TYR A 303 11.75 0.67 -75.56
N GLN A 304 11.91 0.24 -74.32
CA GLN A 304 12.89 -0.79 -73.95
C GLN A 304 12.31 -2.20 -74.13
N PHE A 305 12.52 -2.76 -75.31
CA PHE A 305 12.31 -4.19 -75.58
C PHE A 305 13.39 -5.03 -74.91
N LYS A 306 13.07 -6.28 -74.58
CA LYS A 306 14.02 -7.25 -74.03
C LYS A 306 14.14 -8.44 -74.96
N LEU A 307 15.36 -8.71 -75.40
CA LEU A 307 15.71 -9.86 -76.23
C LEU A 307 16.23 -10.95 -75.31
N GLN A 308 15.69 -12.15 -75.43
CA GLN A 308 16.12 -13.32 -74.68
C GLN A 308 16.50 -14.44 -75.64
N ASN A 309 17.78 -14.80 -75.64
CA ASN A 309 18.34 -15.79 -76.56
C ASN A 309 18.33 -17.18 -75.91
N PHE A 310 17.53 -18.11 -76.42
CA PHE A 310 17.47 -19.49 -75.96
C PHE A 310 18.39 -20.46 -76.73
N GLU A 311 19.26 -19.96 -77.62
CA GLU A 311 20.44 -20.72 -78.03
C GLU A 311 21.38 -20.94 -76.83
N LYS A 312 22.13 -22.04 -76.85
CA LYS A 312 23.13 -22.36 -75.81
C LYS A 312 24.27 -21.34 -75.71
N ASP A 313 24.68 -20.78 -76.84
CA ASP A 313 25.81 -19.85 -76.95
C ASP A 313 25.31 -18.43 -77.24
N ALA A 314 26.18 -17.43 -77.12
CA ALA A 314 25.87 -16.07 -77.54
C ALA A 314 25.58 -16.03 -79.06
N GLY A 315 24.41 -15.49 -79.42
CA GLY A 315 23.95 -15.33 -80.79
C GLY A 315 24.02 -13.87 -81.24
N MET A 316 24.17 -13.65 -82.55
CA MET A 316 23.94 -12.36 -83.19
C MET A 316 22.54 -12.35 -83.77
N PHE A 317 21.76 -11.31 -83.47
CA PHE A 317 20.39 -11.17 -83.94
C PHE A 317 20.24 -9.87 -84.73
N ASP A 318 19.80 -9.97 -85.98
CA ASP A 318 19.48 -8.82 -86.81
C ASP A 318 18.07 -8.33 -86.47
N LEU A 319 17.98 -7.05 -86.10
CA LEU A 319 16.79 -6.45 -85.51
C LEU A 319 16.16 -5.44 -86.46
N TYR A 320 14.84 -5.50 -86.53
CA TYR A 320 14.02 -4.66 -87.39
C TYR A 320 12.81 -4.14 -86.61
N ALA A 321 12.72 -2.82 -86.48
CA ALA A 321 11.60 -2.14 -85.83
C ALA A 321 10.65 -1.57 -86.91
N THR A 322 9.34 -1.71 -86.70
CA THR A 322 8.31 -1.08 -87.55
C THR A 322 7.26 -0.37 -86.72
N SER A 323 6.63 0.63 -87.33
CA SER A 323 5.39 1.27 -86.89
C SER A 323 4.29 0.91 -87.88
N SER A 324 3.08 0.66 -87.38
CA SER A 324 1.92 0.30 -88.22
C SER A 324 1.32 1.54 -88.92
N ASN A 325 1.43 2.71 -88.29
CA ASN A 325 1.03 4.00 -88.84
C ASN A 325 2.19 4.74 -89.57
N GLY A 326 3.32 4.07 -89.80
CA GLY A 326 4.47 4.63 -90.52
C GLY A 326 5.23 5.73 -89.77
N TRP A 327 5.09 5.81 -88.46
CA TRP A 327 5.87 6.72 -87.60
C TRP A 327 7.35 6.31 -87.66
N ASN A 328 8.26 7.29 -87.56
CA ASN A 328 9.68 7.02 -87.71
C ASN A 328 10.18 6.29 -86.45
N VAL A 329 10.69 5.07 -86.63
CA VAL A 329 11.20 4.20 -85.56
C VAL A 329 12.68 3.87 -85.78
N SER A 330 13.48 3.92 -84.72
CA SER A 330 14.91 3.67 -84.78
C SER A 330 15.41 2.87 -83.58
N ILE A 331 16.28 1.88 -83.83
CA ILE A 331 16.89 1.04 -82.79
C ILE A 331 18.20 1.69 -82.33
N VAL A 332 18.29 2.09 -81.06
CA VAL A 332 19.39 2.87 -80.50
C VAL A 332 20.70 2.07 -80.47
N GLU A 333 20.64 0.78 -80.13
CA GLU A 333 21.80 -0.12 -80.05
C GLU A 333 22.22 -0.68 -81.43
N GLY A 334 21.56 -0.25 -82.52
CA GLY A 334 21.79 -0.69 -83.88
C GLY A 334 20.96 -1.92 -84.29
N THR A 335 20.90 -2.18 -85.60
CA THR A 335 20.09 -3.24 -86.21
C THR A 335 20.71 -4.64 -86.14
N SER A 336 21.79 -4.84 -85.40
CA SER A 336 22.42 -6.15 -85.23
C SER A 336 23.07 -6.25 -83.85
N VAL A 337 22.56 -7.17 -83.02
CA VAL A 337 22.78 -7.15 -81.58
C VAL A 337 23.20 -8.52 -81.07
N SER A 338 24.38 -8.60 -80.45
CA SER A 338 24.80 -9.82 -79.72
C SER A 338 24.00 -9.97 -78.43
N VAL A 339 23.36 -11.13 -78.25
CA VAL A 339 22.61 -11.51 -77.03
C VAL A 339 23.23 -12.80 -76.46
N PRO A 340 23.69 -12.83 -75.19
CA PRO A 340 24.30 -14.04 -74.63
C PRO A 340 23.32 -15.22 -74.57
N GLY A 341 23.82 -16.45 -74.66
CA GLY A 341 22.98 -17.66 -74.68
C GLY A 341 22.44 -18.09 -73.32
N ASN A 342 21.86 -19.29 -73.30
CA ASN A 342 21.22 -19.94 -72.15
C ASN A 342 20.06 -19.13 -71.52
N GLY A 343 19.33 -18.37 -72.34
CA GLY A 343 18.21 -17.55 -71.91
C GLY A 343 18.62 -16.24 -71.24
N ALA A 344 19.82 -15.71 -71.52
CA ALA A 344 20.21 -14.40 -71.02
C ALA A 344 19.43 -13.28 -71.74
N ILE A 345 19.14 -12.21 -71.00
CA ILE A 345 18.36 -11.07 -71.47
C ILE A 345 19.27 -9.90 -71.83
N LYS A 346 18.98 -9.24 -72.94
CA LYS A 346 19.55 -7.94 -73.32
C LYS A 346 18.44 -6.95 -73.67
N THR A 347 18.50 -5.75 -73.08
CA THR A 347 17.59 -4.66 -73.43
C THR A 347 18.01 -4.03 -74.75
N VAL A 348 17.02 -3.66 -75.57
CA VAL A 348 17.16 -2.91 -76.82
C VAL A 348 16.11 -1.81 -76.82
N THR A 349 16.52 -0.59 -77.14
CA THR A 349 15.70 0.62 -77.12
C THR A 349 15.26 0.98 -78.54
N VAL A 350 13.95 1.01 -78.75
CA VAL A 350 13.32 1.51 -79.98
C VAL A 350 12.78 2.90 -79.69
N GLU A 351 13.39 3.93 -80.29
CA GLU A 351 12.83 5.27 -80.29
C GLU A 351 11.76 5.42 -81.37
N VAL A 352 10.68 6.10 -81.03
CA VAL A 352 9.52 6.37 -81.89
C VAL A 352 9.30 7.87 -81.93
N GLN A 353 9.38 8.47 -83.11
CA GLN A 353 9.07 9.88 -83.34
C GLN A 353 7.58 10.02 -83.69
N VAL A 354 6.79 10.51 -82.73
CA VAL A 354 5.35 10.72 -82.90
C VAL A 354 5.09 12.00 -83.69
N PRO A 355 4.44 11.94 -84.87
CA PRO A 355 4.23 13.12 -85.71
C PRO A 355 3.45 14.24 -85.02
N ALA A 356 3.71 15.48 -85.44
CA ALA A 356 2.88 16.62 -85.04
C ALA A 356 1.42 16.42 -85.53
N GLY A 357 0.47 16.61 -84.63
CA GLY A 357 -0.96 16.37 -84.89
C GLY A 357 -1.41 14.90 -84.91
N ALA A 358 -0.53 13.93 -84.60
CA ALA A 358 -0.95 12.54 -84.44
C ALA A 358 -2.01 12.38 -83.33
N VAL A 359 -3.05 11.60 -83.60
CA VAL A 359 -4.11 11.24 -82.63
C VAL A 359 -4.48 9.77 -82.83
N GLY A 360 -4.57 9.01 -81.74
CA GLY A 360 -4.89 7.58 -81.73
C GLY A 360 -3.67 6.67 -81.62
N THR A 361 -3.95 5.37 -81.62
CA THR A 361 -2.97 4.31 -81.34
C THR A 361 -2.20 3.88 -82.59
N ASP A 362 -0.89 3.73 -82.46
CA ASP A 362 0.01 3.03 -83.36
C ASP A 362 0.61 1.79 -82.68
N THR A 363 0.98 0.78 -83.46
CA THR A 363 1.59 -0.46 -82.98
C THR A 363 3.04 -0.54 -83.46
N ILE A 364 3.95 -0.64 -82.49
CA ILE A 364 5.40 -0.68 -82.67
C ILE A 364 5.87 -2.12 -82.50
N THR A 365 6.38 -2.71 -83.58
CA THR A 365 6.84 -4.09 -83.62
C THR A 365 8.36 -4.12 -83.65
N LEU A 366 9.01 -4.82 -82.71
CA LEU A 366 10.41 -5.20 -82.84
C LEU A 366 10.49 -6.68 -83.20
N THR A 367 11.13 -6.97 -84.33
CA THR A 367 11.44 -8.32 -84.81
C THR A 367 12.96 -8.54 -84.76
N GLY A 368 13.39 -9.76 -84.49
CA GLY A 368 14.79 -10.16 -84.47
C GLY A 368 14.99 -11.56 -85.01
N THR A 369 15.98 -11.75 -85.88
CA THR A 369 16.28 -13.02 -86.56
C THR A 369 17.70 -13.47 -86.23
N SER A 370 17.90 -14.74 -85.87
CA SER A 370 19.25 -15.27 -85.65
C SER A 370 20.09 -15.24 -86.94
N GLN A 371 21.31 -14.70 -86.87
CA GLN A 371 22.27 -14.79 -87.98
C GLN A 371 22.81 -16.22 -88.20
N LYS A 372 22.62 -17.12 -87.24
CA LYS A 372 23.21 -18.46 -87.23
C LYS A 372 22.35 -19.50 -87.96
N ASP A 373 21.04 -19.30 -87.98
CA ASP A 373 20.06 -20.15 -88.64
C ASP A 373 18.87 -19.30 -89.09
N GLN A 374 18.70 -19.15 -90.41
CA GLN A 374 17.68 -18.31 -91.05
C GLN A 374 16.35 -19.05 -91.32
N THR A 375 16.13 -20.22 -90.70
CA THR A 375 14.82 -20.87 -90.74
C THR A 375 13.77 -20.06 -89.98
N ILE A 376 12.50 -20.12 -90.45
CA ILE A 376 11.35 -19.40 -89.87
C ILE A 376 11.18 -19.66 -88.36
N THR A 377 11.72 -20.78 -87.87
CA THR A 377 11.70 -21.21 -86.46
C THR A 377 12.53 -20.37 -85.48
N ASN A 378 13.47 -19.53 -85.95
CA ASN A 378 14.37 -18.74 -85.08
C ASN A 378 14.19 -17.21 -85.23
N VAL A 379 12.95 -16.77 -85.48
CA VAL A 379 12.55 -15.37 -85.45
C VAL A 379 11.78 -15.07 -84.17
N GLY A 380 12.23 -14.06 -83.41
CA GLY A 380 11.46 -13.48 -82.31
C GLY A 380 10.79 -12.19 -82.76
N SER A 381 9.56 -11.93 -82.33
CA SER A 381 8.90 -10.64 -82.56
C SER A 381 8.00 -10.29 -81.38
N ALA A 382 7.88 -9.00 -81.08
CA ALA A 382 6.97 -8.49 -80.06
C ALA A 382 6.44 -7.12 -80.44
N THR A 383 5.21 -6.83 -80.03
CA THR A 383 4.54 -5.55 -80.29
C THR A 383 4.22 -4.82 -79.00
N THR A 384 4.38 -3.50 -79.02
CA THR A 384 3.81 -2.59 -78.02
C THR A 384 2.98 -1.54 -78.75
N THR A 385 2.15 -0.77 -78.04
CA THR A 385 1.32 0.27 -78.67
C THR A 385 1.57 1.65 -78.07
N ILE A 386 1.58 2.67 -78.91
CA ILE A 386 1.75 4.07 -78.53
C ILE A 386 0.51 4.85 -78.92
N ASN A 387 -0.14 5.50 -77.95
CA ASN A 387 -1.34 6.30 -78.20
C ASN A 387 -0.99 7.79 -78.20
N ALA A 388 -1.16 8.47 -79.34
CA ALA A 388 -0.97 9.92 -79.43
C ALA A 388 -2.27 10.62 -79.00
N THR A 389 -2.21 11.55 -78.04
CA THR A 389 -3.39 12.29 -77.58
C THR A 389 -3.08 13.77 -77.33
N LEU A 390 -4.08 14.64 -77.49
CA LEU A 390 -3.89 16.09 -77.41
C LEU A 390 -3.64 16.59 -75.97
N PRO A 391 -2.98 17.75 -75.80
CA PRO A 391 -2.79 18.40 -74.50
C PRO A 391 -4.12 18.85 -73.88
N VAL A 392 -4.41 18.43 -72.65
CA VAL A 392 -5.64 18.78 -71.92
C VAL A 392 -5.38 19.03 -70.42
N ILE A 393 -6.22 19.84 -69.78
CA ILE A 393 -6.36 19.86 -68.31
C ILE A 393 -7.38 18.77 -67.96
N SER A 394 -6.96 17.75 -67.22
CA SER A 394 -7.80 16.60 -66.85
C SER A 394 -8.54 16.82 -65.52
N SER A 395 -7.95 17.53 -64.56
CA SER A 395 -8.63 17.95 -63.34
C SER A 395 -8.03 19.22 -62.72
N VAL A 396 -8.84 19.94 -61.93
CA VAL A 396 -8.42 21.05 -61.07
C VAL A 396 -9.01 20.80 -59.69
N THR A 397 -8.15 20.58 -58.70
CA THR A 397 -8.53 20.27 -57.31
C THR A 397 -7.86 21.26 -56.36
N ALA A 398 -8.59 21.75 -55.37
CA ALA A 398 -8.01 22.58 -54.31
C ALA A 398 -8.02 21.80 -52.99
N ALA A 399 -6.91 21.85 -52.25
CA ALA A 399 -6.75 21.07 -51.01
C ALA A 399 -7.66 21.53 -49.85
N SER A 400 -8.31 22.71 -49.97
CA SER A 400 -9.36 23.17 -49.05
C SER A 400 -10.44 23.94 -49.80
N ASN A 401 -11.70 23.71 -49.42
CA ASN A 401 -12.89 24.34 -50.00
C ASN A 401 -13.64 25.28 -49.04
N LYS A 402 -13.14 25.50 -47.81
CA LYS A 402 -13.74 26.38 -46.81
C LYS A 402 -12.69 27.15 -46.00
N VAL A 403 -12.92 28.44 -45.75
CA VAL A 403 -12.09 29.29 -44.88
C VAL A 403 -12.94 30.18 -43.98
N ALA A 404 -12.43 30.54 -42.79
CA ALA A 404 -13.10 31.48 -41.91
C ALA A 404 -12.87 32.95 -42.35
N VAL A 405 -13.91 33.79 -42.25
CA VAL A 405 -13.82 35.25 -42.50
C VAL A 405 -12.62 35.86 -41.77
N GLY A 406 -11.80 36.62 -42.50
CA GLY A 406 -10.63 37.29 -41.93
C GLY A 406 -9.38 36.41 -41.75
N THR A 407 -9.37 35.17 -42.25
CA THR A 407 -8.20 34.27 -42.15
C THR A 407 -7.43 34.24 -43.46
N ALA A 408 -6.12 34.52 -43.42
CA ALA A 408 -5.25 34.28 -44.58
C ALA A 408 -4.93 32.78 -44.69
N ILE A 409 -5.01 32.23 -45.91
CA ILE A 409 -4.70 30.82 -46.17
C ILE A 409 -4.00 30.68 -47.52
N ASN A 410 -2.94 29.88 -47.56
CA ASN A 410 -2.35 29.42 -48.80
C ASN A 410 -3.12 28.18 -49.26
N VAL A 411 -3.71 28.23 -50.45
CA VAL A 411 -4.49 27.14 -51.04
C VAL A 411 -3.65 26.45 -52.11
N PRO A 412 -3.14 25.22 -51.88
CA PRO A 412 -2.59 24.39 -52.93
C PRO A 412 -3.70 24.05 -53.94
N VAL A 413 -3.46 24.41 -55.20
CA VAL A 413 -4.28 24.02 -56.34
C VAL A 413 -3.48 22.99 -57.14
N GLU A 414 -3.96 21.76 -57.11
CA GLU A 414 -3.43 20.65 -57.89
C GLU A 414 -4.14 20.62 -59.24
N ILE A 415 -3.34 20.70 -60.31
CA ILE A 415 -3.79 20.76 -61.68
C ILE A 415 -3.19 19.55 -62.37
N GLN A 416 -4.06 18.59 -62.68
CA GLN A 416 -3.67 17.45 -63.49
C GLN A 416 -3.89 17.83 -64.95
N THR A 417 -2.89 17.53 -65.76
CA THR A 417 -2.93 17.65 -67.21
C THR A 417 -2.72 16.27 -67.83
N ALA A 418 -2.88 16.16 -69.14
CA ALA A 418 -2.39 15.04 -69.90
C ALA A 418 -1.81 15.56 -71.21
N ASN A 419 -0.67 14.99 -71.62
CA ASN A 419 0.05 15.34 -72.85
C ASN A 419 0.52 16.80 -72.91
N VAL A 420 0.82 17.42 -71.77
CA VAL A 420 1.42 18.76 -71.70
C VAL A 420 2.92 18.62 -71.43
N ALA A 421 3.74 19.37 -72.17
CA ALA A 421 5.19 19.34 -72.00
C ALA A 421 5.63 19.93 -70.65
N ASP A 422 6.63 19.31 -70.03
CA ASP A 422 7.26 19.82 -68.82
C ASP A 422 7.84 21.23 -69.05
N GLY A 423 7.62 22.13 -68.09
CA GLY A 423 7.94 23.55 -68.21
C GLY A 423 6.83 24.43 -68.81
N ALA A 424 5.72 23.86 -69.32
CA ALA A 424 4.58 24.66 -69.77
C ALA A 424 4.02 25.53 -68.63
N ALA A 425 3.80 26.82 -68.89
CA ALA A 425 3.41 27.78 -67.86
C ALA A 425 1.93 27.61 -67.44
N VAL A 426 1.68 27.81 -66.15
CA VAL A 426 0.38 27.66 -65.49
C VAL A 426 0.02 28.95 -64.77
N GLN A 427 -1.21 29.43 -64.96
CA GLN A 427 -1.76 30.61 -64.27
C GLN A 427 -3.05 30.24 -63.54
N VAL A 428 -3.17 30.70 -62.30
CA VAL A 428 -4.30 30.46 -61.40
C VAL A 428 -4.81 31.80 -60.84
N GLU A 429 -6.13 31.99 -60.86
CA GLU A 429 -6.82 33.22 -60.44
C GLU A 429 -8.02 32.87 -59.52
N LEU A 430 -8.20 33.62 -58.43
CA LEU A 430 -9.43 33.60 -57.64
C LEU A 430 -10.44 34.62 -58.19
N VAL A 431 -11.67 34.18 -58.43
CA VAL A 431 -12.77 35.00 -58.97
C VAL A 431 -14.02 34.93 -58.08
N ASP A 432 -14.90 35.91 -58.19
CA ASP A 432 -16.18 35.96 -57.46
C ASP A 432 -17.18 34.86 -57.90
N GLU A 433 -18.34 34.80 -57.24
CA GLU A 433 -19.44 33.87 -57.59
C GLU A 433 -19.93 34.01 -59.05
N ASN A 434 -19.72 35.17 -59.68
CA ASN A 434 -20.07 35.48 -61.06
C ASN A 434 -18.88 35.29 -62.03
N LYS A 435 -17.78 34.69 -61.56
CA LYS A 435 -16.52 34.44 -62.29
C LYS A 435 -15.77 35.69 -62.73
N ARG A 436 -15.93 36.82 -62.03
CA ARG A 436 -15.21 38.08 -62.25
C ARG A 436 -13.97 38.18 -61.37
N SER A 437 -12.91 38.78 -61.90
CA SER A 437 -11.66 39.06 -61.17
C SER A 437 -11.91 39.96 -59.96
N LEU A 438 -11.25 39.63 -58.84
CA LEU A 438 -11.28 40.43 -57.61
C LEU A 438 -10.44 41.71 -57.76
N SER A 439 -10.68 42.70 -56.90
CA SER A 439 -9.90 43.94 -56.83
C SER A 439 -9.40 44.17 -55.40
N PRO A 440 -8.07 44.09 -55.13
CA PRO A 440 -7.02 43.64 -56.04
C PRO A 440 -7.17 42.16 -56.45
N ALA A 441 -6.58 41.78 -57.58
CA ALA A 441 -6.62 40.40 -58.07
C ALA A 441 -5.73 39.49 -57.21
N ILE A 442 -6.20 38.27 -56.97
CA ILE A 442 -5.44 37.22 -56.25
C ILE A 442 -5.06 36.15 -57.27
N THR A 443 -3.77 36.11 -57.60
CA THR A 443 -3.23 35.25 -58.67
C THR A 443 -1.95 34.55 -58.24
N ALA A 444 -1.69 33.37 -58.80
CA ALA A 444 -0.44 32.64 -58.65
C ALA A 444 -0.05 31.94 -59.97
N SER A 445 1.23 31.59 -60.11
CA SER A 445 1.78 30.97 -61.30
C SER A 445 2.69 29.79 -60.97
N GLY A 446 2.80 28.83 -61.89
CA GLY A 446 3.72 27.71 -61.80
C GLY A 446 4.01 27.11 -63.18
N SER A 447 4.50 25.88 -63.21
CA SER A 447 4.80 25.12 -64.43
C SER A 447 4.37 23.66 -64.31
N VAL A 448 4.07 23.03 -65.43
CA VAL A 448 3.81 21.58 -65.50
C VAL A 448 5.12 20.79 -65.30
N THR A 449 5.05 19.69 -64.57
CA THR A 449 6.12 18.70 -64.40
C THR A 449 5.49 17.31 -64.24
N ASN A 450 5.87 16.34 -65.05
CA ASN A 450 5.25 15.01 -65.14
C ASN A 450 3.71 15.09 -65.26
N ASN A 451 3.20 15.91 -66.20
CA ASN A 451 1.78 16.19 -66.41
C ASN A 451 1.01 16.78 -65.20
N ASN A 452 1.67 17.17 -64.11
CA ASN A 452 1.04 17.79 -62.95
C ASN A 452 1.59 19.20 -62.70
N ALA A 453 0.79 20.09 -62.12
CA ALA A 453 1.26 21.35 -61.55
C ALA A 453 0.58 21.59 -60.20
N THR A 454 1.36 21.95 -59.19
CA THR A 454 0.84 22.40 -57.90
C THR A 454 1.15 23.88 -57.75
N VAL A 455 0.10 24.71 -57.76
CA VAL A 455 0.23 26.17 -57.63
C VAL A 455 -0.41 26.62 -56.33
N THR A 456 0.36 27.30 -55.48
CA THR A 456 -0.13 27.80 -54.19
C THR A 456 -0.74 29.19 -54.35
N LEU A 457 -2.05 29.31 -54.17
CA LEU A 457 -2.80 30.56 -54.29
C LEU A 457 -2.89 31.25 -52.91
N PRO A 458 -2.34 32.46 -52.73
CA PRO A 458 -2.33 33.15 -51.43
C PRO A 458 -3.64 33.90 -51.19
N VAL A 459 -4.59 33.28 -50.51
CA VAL A 459 -5.86 33.91 -50.13
C VAL A 459 -5.65 34.81 -48.92
N THR A 460 -5.99 36.10 -49.07
CA THR A 460 -5.71 37.14 -48.07
C THR A 460 -6.85 37.33 -47.06
N ALA A 461 -6.51 37.86 -45.88
CA ALA A 461 -7.40 38.05 -44.74
C ALA A 461 -8.51 39.12 -44.91
N VAL A 462 -8.86 39.49 -46.15
CA VAL A 462 -9.83 40.56 -46.47
C VAL A 462 -11.08 40.06 -47.22
N LEU A 463 -11.24 38.73 -47.38
CA LEU A 463 -12.43 38.17 -48.00
C LEU A 463 -13.67 38.24 -47.07
N ASN A 464 -14.79 38.62 -47.65
CA ASN A 464 -16.11 38.65 -47.02
C ASN A 464 -16.80 37.28 -47.12
N LYS A 465 -17.87 37.07 -46.34
CA LYS A 465 -18.73 35.88 -46.39
C LYS A 465 -19.43 35.77 -47.75
N ALA A 466 -18.86 34.96 -48.65
CA ALA A 466 -19.37 34.71 -50.00
C ALA A 466 -18.80 33.38 -50.56
N SER A 467 -19.27 32.98 -51.75
CA SER A 467 -18.67 31.92 -52.55
C SER A 467 -17.77 32.49 -53.64
N TYR A 468 -16.64 31.82 -53.89
CA TYR A 468 -15.64 32.16 -54.89
C TYR A 468 -15.34 30.94 -55.76
N TYR A 469 -14.68 31.15 -56.91
CA TYR A 469 -14.24 30.07 -57.79
C TYR A 469 -12.77 30.21 -58.18
N ILE A 470 -12.13 29.09 -58.50
CA ILE A 470 -10.77 29.05 -59.03
C ILE A 470 -10.81 28.87 -60.55
N LYS A 471 -10.02 29.68 -61.26
CA LYS A 471 -9.88 29.69 -62.71
C LYS A 471 -8.44 29.37 -63.09
N VAL A 472 -8.25 28.44 -64.03
CA VAL A 472 -6.93 27.91 -64.41
C VAL A 472 -6.72 27.98 -65.92
N LYS A 473 -5.53 28.44 -66.33
CA LYS A 473 -5.02 28.41 -67.71
C LYS A 473 -3.65 27.73 -67.74
N VAL A 474 -3.42 26.88 -68.73
CA VAL A 474 -2.14 26.22 -69.02
C VAL A 474 -1.73 26.53 -70.46
N ASP A 475 -0.49 26.97 -70.68
CA ASP A 475 0.00 27.25 -72.04
C ASP A 475 0.15 25.94 -72.84
N GLY A 476 -0.23 25.98 -74.12
CA GLY A 476 -0.34 24.79 -74.97
C GLY A 476 -1.69 24.06 -74.89
N VAL A 477 -2.56 24.39 -73.92
CA VAL A 477 -3.93 23.87 -73.83
C VAL A 477 -4.94 24.94 -74.25
N SER A 478 -5.82 24.62 -75.22
CA SER A 478 -6.75 25.60 -75.81
C SER A 478 -7.95 25.98 -74.92
N ALA A 479 -8.15 25.31 -73.78
CA ALA A 479 -9.32 25.49 -72.91
C ALA A 479 -8.93 26.00 -71.51
N VAL A 480 -9.68 26.98 -71.01
CA VAL A 480 -9.60 27.49 -69.63
C VAL A 480 -10.64 26.75 -68.78
N HIS A 481 -10.26 26.32 -67.58
CA HIS A 481 -11.14 25.56 -66.69
C HIS A 481 -11.57 26.39 -65.46
N SER A 482 -12.82 26.22 -65.00
CA SER A 482 -13.36 26.82 -63.77
C SER A 482 -14.42 25.89 -63.16
N SER A 483 -14.16 25.33 -61.97
CA SER A 483 -15.08 24.34 -61.37
C SER A 483 -15.05 24.26 -59.85
N THR A 484 -13.89 24.47 -59.21
CA THR A 484 -13.76 24.37 -57.75
C THR A 484 -14.38 25.58 -57.03
N LYS A 485 -15.41 25.34 -56.21
CA LYS A 485 -16.06 26.32 -55.33
C LYS A 485 -15.27 26.48 -54.03
N PHE A 486 -15.09 27.72 -53.58
CA PHE A 486 -14.38 28.11 -52.36
C PHE A 486 -15.31 28.97 -51.49
N ASP A 487 -15.67 28.48 -50.29
CA ASP A 487 -16.64 29.15 -49.41
C ASP A 487 -15.98 29.86 -48.23
N VAL A 488 -16.38 31.12 -47.98
CA VAL A 488 -15.95 31.89 -46.81
C VAL A 488 -17.09 31.98 -45.79
N THR A 489 -16.90 31.47 -44.57
CA THR A 489 -17.92 31.40 -43.51
C THR A 489 -17.46 31.99 -42.19
N GLU A 490 -18.38 32.35 -41.29
CA GLU A 490 -17.99 32.64 -39.90
C GLU A 490 -17.60 31.34 -39.16
N SER A 491 -16.80 31.47 -38.10
CA SER A 491 -16.36 30.31 -37.31
C SER A 491 -17.45 29.85 -36.34
N ASN A 492 -17.69 28.54 -36.29
CA ASN A 492 -18.56 27.88 -35.31
C ASN A 492 -17.77 27.34 -34.09
N ASN A 493 -16.50 27.71 -33.93
CA ASN A 493 -15.67 27.17 -32.86
C ASN A 493 -15.94 27.88 -31.52
N ALA A 494 -16.66 27.19 -30.64
CA ALA A 494 -16.96 27.59 -29.26
C ALA A 494 -16.06 26.89 -28.21
N ASP A 495 -14.91 26.33 -28.60
CA ASP A 495 -13.98 25.70 -27.65
C ASP A 495 -13.25 26.73 -26.78
N LEU A 496 -12.93 26.35 -25.53
CA LEU A 496 -11.91 26.99 -24.71
C LEU A 496 -10.52 26.41 -25.03
N LEU A 497 -9.50 27.27 -24.99
CA LEU A 497 -8.08 26.89 -24.91
C LEU A 497 -7.68 26.47 -23.48
N SER A 498 -8.30 27.09 -22.47
CA SER A 498 -8.12 26.73 -21.07
C SER A 498 -9.31 27.15 -20.24
N ILE A 499 -9.52 26.44 -19.15
CA ILE A 499 -10.32 26.88 -18.01
C ILE A 499 -9.59 26.46 -16.74
N PHE A 500 -9.59 27.30 -15.72
CA PHE A 500 -9.09 26.94 -14.38
C PHE A 500 -9.77 27.78 -13.30
N THR A 501 -9.76 27.25 -12.09
CA THR A 501 -10.31 27.87 -10.88
C THR A 501 -9.21 28.39 -9.96
N THR A 502 -9.54 29.32 -9.08
CA THR A 502 -8.65 29.71 -7.98
C THR A 502 -9.46 30.08 -6.74
N PRO A 503 -9.24 29.42 -5.57
CA PRO A 503 -8.43 28.21 -5.37
C PRO A 503 -9.09 26.95 -5.94
N GLY A 504 -8.39 25.82 -5.90
CA GLY A 504 -8.90 24.50 -6.34
C GLY A 504 -8.56 24.14 -7.79
N THR A 505 -8.47 22.83 -8.06
CA THR A 505 -8.06 22.27 -9.35
C THR A 505 -9.22 21.49 -9.98
N LEU A 506 -9.41 21.65 -11.29
CA LEU A 506 -10.40 20.90 -12.06
C LEU A 506 -10.05 19.41 -12.11
N SER A 507 -11.05 18.58 -11.86
CA SER A 507 -11.01 17.13 -12.05
C SER A 507 -12.17 16.71 -12.97
N PRO A 508 -11.89 16.08 -14.13
CA PRO A 508 -10.56 15.81 -14.69
C PRO A 508 -9.81 17.10 -15.09
N ALA A 509 -8.51 16.99 -15.40
CA ALA A 509 -7.76 18.11 -15.94
C ALA A 509 -8.40 18.62 -17.26
N PHE A 510 -8.30 19.93 -17.52
CA PHE A 510 -9.03 20.54 -18.63
C PHE A 510 -8.74 19.86 -19.98
N ASN A 511 -9.81 19.41 -20.62
CA ASN A 511 -9.84 18.96 -22.00
C ASN A 511 -11.03 19.63 -22.68
N LYS A 512 -10.80 20.33 -23.78
CA LYS A 512 -11.83 21.08 -24.51
C LYS A 512 -13.09 20.26 -24.86
N ASP A 513 -12.99 18.93 -24.95
CA ASP A 513 -14.08 18.02 -25.29
C ASP A 513 -14.85 17.48 -24.08
N ILE A 514 -14.39 17.76 -22.85
CA ILE A 514 -15.10 17.47 -21.60
C ILE A 514 -15.84 18.74 -21.16
N THR A 515 -17.15 18.62 -20.96
CA THR A 515 -18.03 19.73 -20.52
C THR A 515 -18.24 19.78 -19.01
N ASP A 516 -18.05 18.67 -18.29
CA ASP A 516 -18.41 18.59 -16.87
C ASP A 516 -17.18 18.31 -16.01
N TYR A 517 -16.96 19.21 -15.05
CA TYR A 517 -15.83 19.21 -14.13
C TYR A 517 -16.28 19.22 -12.68
N THR A 518 -15.40 18.75 -11.82
CA THR A 518 -15.52 18.82 -10.37
C THR A 518 -14.34 19.59 -9.78
N VAL A 519 -14.58 20.37 -8.73
CA VAL A 519 -13.53 21.02 -7.93
C VAL A 519 -13.88 20.83 -6.46
N SER A 520 -13.09 20.06 -5.72
CA SER A 520 -13.22 19.98 -4.26
C SER A 520 -12.45 21.13 -3.62
N VAL A 521 -13.09 21.87 -2.72
CA VAL A 521 -12.45 22.92 -1.92
C VAL A 521 -12.68 22.69 -0.42
N THR A 522 -11.71 23.12 0.38
CA THR A 522 -11.73 23.04 1.85
C THR A 522 -12.72 24.03 2.46
N GLU A 523 -13.05 23.79 3.72
CA GLU A 523 -14.04 24.50 4.52
C GLU A 523 -13.76 26.01 4.67
N ASP A 524 -12.49 26.42 4.58
CA ASP A 524 -12.00 27.80 4.66
C ASP A 524 -12.16 28.59 3.34
N VAL A 525 -12.50 27.93 2.23
CA VAL A 525 -12.73 28.59 0.95
C VAL A 525 -14.16 29.16 0.90
N TYR A 526 -14.27 30.48 1.01
CA TYR A 526 -15.56 31.20 0.94
C TYR A 526 -15.96 31.64 -0.47
N ASN A 527 -15.00 31.72 -1.38
CA ASN A 527 -15.20 32.17 -2.75
C ASN A 527 -14.18 31.55 -3.69
N ILE A 528 -14.49 31.59 -4.98
CA ILE A 528 -13.66 31.06 -6.07
C ILE A 528 -13.73 32.03 -7.26
N THR A 529 -12.66 32.12 -8.04
CA THR A 529 -12.69 32.74 -9.37
C THR A 529 -12.56 31.69 -10.45
N VAL A 530 -13.10 31.97 -11.64
CA VAL A 530 -12.88 31.17 -12.84
C VAL A 530 -12.17 32.03 -13.88
N THR A 531 -11.11 31.49 -14.48
CA THR A 531 -10.44 32.09 -15.64
C THR A 531 -10.62 31.17 -16.83
N GLY A 532 -11.14 31.71 -17.95
CA GLY A 532 -11.31 30.97 -19.20
C GLY A 532 -10.64 31.69 -20.37
N ALA A 533 -10.06 30.93 -21.29
CA ALA A 533 -9.47 31.44 -22.52
C ALA A 533 -10.24 30.89 -23.73
N VAL A 534 -10.84 31.75 -24.56
CA VAL A 534 -11.53 31.30 -25.79
C VAL A 534 -10.55 30.94 -26.89
N TYR A 535 -10.86 29.90 -27.68
CA TYR A 535 -10.03 29.50 -28.82
C TYR A 535 -10.03 30.52 -29.96
N ASN A 536 -11.19 31.08 -30.29
CA ASN A 536 -11.32 32.13 -31.30
C ASN A 536 -11.41 33.51 -30.62
N PRO A 537 -10.55 34.49 -30.94
CA PRO A 537 -10.55 35.80 -30.29
C PRO A 537 -11.80 36.66 -30.59
N ARG A 538 -12.65 36.25 -31.55
CA ARG A 538 -13.97 36.86 -31.82
C ARG A 538 -15.11 36.20 -31.04
N SER A 539 -14.88 35.09 -30.32
CA SER A 539 -15.88 34.45 -29.45
C SER A 539 -16.14 35.29 -28.19
N THR A 540 -17.34 35.17 -27.61
CA THR A 540 -17.66 35.78 -26.32
C THR A 540 -17.74 34.72 -25.22
N LEU A 541 -17.24 35.06 -24.02
CA LEU A 541 -17.24 34.21 -22.84
C LEU A 541 -18.19 34.79 -21.78
N THR A 542 -18.98 33.93 -21.13
CA THR A 542 -19.74 34.27 -19.93
C THR A 542 -19.52 33.24 -18.82
N VAL A 543 -19.58 33.68 -17.57
CA VAL A 543 -19.56 32.83 -16.37
C VAL A 543 -20.78 33.17 -15.53
N ASN A 544 -21.64 32.20 -15.24
CA ASN A 544 -22.95 32.38 -14.62
C ASN A 544 -23.80 33.49 -15.31
N GLY A 545 -23.69 33.58 -16.64
CA GLY A 545 -24.37 34.60 -17.46
C GLY A 545 -23.71 35.98 -17.45
N VAL A 546 -22.70 36.24 -16.60
CA VAL A 546 -21.94 37.50 -16.59
C VAL A 546 -20.85 37.44 -17.66
N LYS A 547 -20.80 38.45 -18.54
CA LYS A 547 -19.76 38.54 -19.59
C LYS A 547 -18.38 38.77 -18.98
N VAL A 548 -17.40 37.98 -19.40
CA VAL A 548 -15.99 38.10 -18.97
C VAL A 548 -15.06 38.20 -20.17
N ASN A 549 -13.86 38.74 -19.96
CA ASN A 549 -12.83 38.81 -20.98
C ASN A 549 -11.97 37.53 -20.99
N SER A 550 -11.53 37.11 -22.17
CA SER A 550 -10.63 35.95 -22.34
C SER A 550 -9.32 36.15 -21.56
N ASN A 551 -8.84 35.11 -20.90
CA ASN A 551 -7.65 35.14 -20.03
C ASN A 551 -7.72 36.13 -18.85
N GLN A 552 -8.92 36.48 -18.38
CA GLN A 552 -9.11 37.26 -17.16
C GLN A 552 -9.95 36.47 -16.14
N PRO A 553 -9.63 36.54 -14.83
CA PRO A 553 -10.45 35.93 -13.81
C PRO A 553 -11.80 36.67 -13.68
N THR A 554 -12.83 35.94 -13.26
CA THR A 554 -14.09 36.53 -12.78
C THR A 554 -13.88 37.34 -11.50
N ASP A 555 -14.88 38.15 -11.15
CA ASP A 555 -15.09 38.55 -9.77
C ASP A 555 -15.27 37.33 -8.85
N LEU A 556 -15.18 37.54 -7.53
CA LEU A 556 -15.30 36.48 -6.52
C LEU A 556 -16.70 35.86 -6.51
N ILE A 557 -16.80 34.57 -6.83
CA ILE A 557 -18.06 33.81 -6.77
C ILE A 557 -18.18 33.19 -5.37
N PRO A 558 -19.18 33.57 -4.54
CA PRO A 558 -19.33 33.05 -3.19
C PRO A 558 -19.83 31.60 -3.19
N LEU A 559 -19.30 30.78 -2.27
CA LEU A 559 -19.64 29.37 -2.12
C LEU A 559 -20.46 29.10 -0.86
N LYS A 560 -21.44 28.19 -0.99
CA LYS A 560 -22.17 27.56 0.12
C LYS A 560 -21.52 26.21 0.46
N THR A 561 -21.71 25.72 1.69
CA THR A 561 -21.32 24.34 2.04
C THR A 561 -22.07 23.34 1.14
N GLY A 562 -21.38 22.29 0.68
CA GLY A 562 -21.92 21.32 -0.28
C GLY A 562 -21.66 21.71 -1.75
N ASP A 563 -22.56 21.29 -2.64
CA ASP A 563 -22.40 21.47 -4.09
C ASP A 563 -22.81 22.87 -4.56
N ASN A 564 -21.93 23.49 -5.36
CA ASN A 564 -22.14 24.76 -6.02
C ASN A 564 -21.92 24.57 -7.52
N VAL A 565 -22.86 25.02 -8.36
CA VAL A 565 -22.76 24.88 -9.82
C VAL A 565 -22.33 26.21 -10.43
N ILE A 566 -21.25 26.20 -11.22
CA ILE A 566 -20.79 27.34 -12.02
C ILE A 566 -20.86 26.95 -13.49
N GLN A 567 -21.51 27.77 -14.32
CA GLN A 567 -21.64 27.54 -15.76
C GLN A 567 -20.77 28.52 -16.54
N VAL A 568 -19.94 28.02 -17.44
CA VAL A 568 -19.08 28.82 -18.32
C VAL A 568 -19.49 28.58 -19.76
N GLU A 569 -20.14 29.57 -20.37
CA GLU A 569 -20.66 29.49 -21.74
C GLU A 569 -19.78 30.28 -22.70
N VAL A 570 -19.29 29.61 -23.76
CA VAL A 570 -18.66 30.23 -24.93
C VAL A 570 -19.69 30.33 -26.04
N THR A 571 -19.79 31.50 -26.68
CA THR A 571 -20.52 31.67 -27.95
C THR A 571 -19.51 31.95 -29.07
N ALA A 572 -19.57 31.18 -30.16
CA ALA A 572 -18.71 31.31 -31.33
C ALA A 572 -19.01 32.59 -32.15
N PRO A 573 -18.11 33.01 -33.06
CA PRO A 573 -18.32 34.20 -33.91
C PRO A 573 -19.53 34.12 -34.85
N ASP A 574 -20.04 32.93 -35.16
CA ASP A 574 -21.30 32.75 -35.90
C ASP A 574 -22.56 33.23 -35.13
N GLY A 575 -22.44 33.49 -33.82
CA GLY A 575 -23.51 33.94 -32.94
C GLY A 575 -24.55 32.88 -32.58
N THR A 576 -24.45 31.68 -33.13
CA THR A 576 -25.43 30.59 -32.97
C THR A 576 -24.86 29.36 -32.26
N THR A 577 -23.57 29.07 -32.44
CA THR A 577 -22.92 27.92 -31.84
C THR A 577 -22.44 28.27 -30.44
N LYS A 578 -22.96 27.54 -29.45
CA LYS A 578 -22.64 27.70 -28.03
C LYS A 578 -22.08 26.40 -27.46
N LYS A 579 -21.16 26.52 -26.49
CA LYS A 579 -20.63 25.40 -25.71
C LYS A 579 -20.54 25.79 -24.25
N THR A 580 -21.07 24.95 -23.38
CA THR A 580 -21.15 25.20 -21.94
C THR A 580 -20.29 24.21 -21.18
N TYR A 581 -19.46 24.73 -20.28
CA TYR A 581 -18.63 23.97 -19.37
C TYR A 581 -19.18 24.15 -17.95
N THR A 582 -19.63 23.07 -17.32
CA THR A 582 -20.15 23.03 -15.95
C THR A 582 -19.00 22.72 -14.98
N ILE A 583 -18.82 23.55 -13.96
CA ILE A 583 -17.92 23.27 -12.83
C ILE A 583 -18.77 23.06 -11.58
N ASN A 584 -18.77 21.83 -11.06
CA ASN A 584 -19.39 21.47 -9.80
C ASN A 584 -18.35 21.64 -8.67
N VAL A 585 -18.43 22.76 -7.95
CA VAL A 585 -17.55 23.08 -6.83
C VAL A 585 -18.15 22.51 -5.54
N ASN A 586 -17.57 21.43 -5.04
CA ASN A 586 -17.98 20.79 -3.79
C ASN A 586 -17.16 21.37 -2.63
N LYS A 587 -17.79 22.20 -1.80
CA LYS A 587 -17.20 22.75 -0.58
C LYS A 587 -17.44 21.81 0.60
N GLN A 588 -16.37 21.38 1.25
CA GLN A 588 -16.46 20.53 2.44
C GLN A 588 -17.11 21.27 3.64
N PRO A 589 -17.93 20.57 4.46
CA PRO A 589 -18.46 21.12 5.70
C PRO A 589 -17.36 21.30 6.75
N SER A 590 -17.51 22.28 7.64
CA SER A 590 -16.54 22.56 8.69
C SER A 590 -16.40 21.38 9.67
N ARG A 591 -15.15 21.04 10.00
CA ARG A 591 -14.80 20.05 11.04
C ARG A 591 -14.51 20.70 12.41
N ASN A 592 -14.75 22.00 12.56
CA ASN A 592 -14.46 22.70 13.79
C ASN A 592 -15.52 22.41 14.87
N ALA A 593 -15.24 21.42 15.72
CA ALA A 593 -16.07 21.01 16.85
C ALA A 593 -15.64 21.66 18.19
N GLN A 594 -15.06 22.86 18.20
CA GLN A 594 -14.54 23.46 19.43
C GLN A 594 -15.57 24.25 20.24
N LEU A 595 -15.43 24.18 21.56
CA LEU A 595 -16.03 25.13 22.50
C LEU A 595 -15.05 26.32 22.65
N LEU A 596 -15.54 27.53 22.39
CA LEU A 596 -14.76 28.77 22.39
C LEU A 596 -14.78 29.47 23.76
N HIS A 597 -15.84 29.27 24.54
CA HIS A 597 -15.95 29.74 25.93
C HIS A 597 -16.90 28.85 26.73
N ALA A 598 -16.62 28.69 28.02
CA ALA A 598 -17.53 28.13 29.01
C ALA A 598 -17.19 28.67 30.39
N ALA A 599 -18.20 29.03 31.17
CA ALA A 599 -18.08 29.40 32.57
C ALA A 599 -18.86 28.41 33.46
N VAL A 600 -18.48 28.34 34.73
CA VAL A 600 -19.23 27.64 35.78
C VAL A 600 -19.47 28.57 36.97
N SER A 601 -20.50 28.26 37.74
CA SER A 601 -20.92 29.02 38.91
C SER A 601 -21.54 28.09 39.95
N PRO A 602 -21.27 28.25 41.26
CA PRO A 602 -20.57 29.39 41.89
C PRO A 602 -19.03 29.26 42.00
N ALA A 603 -18.44 28.14 41.55
CA ALA A 603 -16.99 27.95 41.53
C ALA A 603 -16.40 28.15 40.13
N THR A 604 -15.07 28.16 40.01
CA THR A 604 -14.33 28.28 38.75
C THR A 604 -13.76 26.94 38.27
N MET A 605 -13.52 26.79 36.97
CA MET A 605 -12.78 25.64 36.42
C MET A 605 -11.29 25.72 36.77
N SER A 606 -10.68 24.55 36.95
CA SER A 606 -9.23 24.34 37.01
C SER A 606 -8.82 23.30 35.95
N PRO A 607 -7.96 23.64 34.97
CA PRO A 607 -7.42 24.98 34.71
C PRO A 607 -8.51 25.97 34.26
N VAL A 608 -8.15 27.25 34.13
CA VAL A 608 -9.01 28.26 33.48
C VAL A 608 -9.34 27.80 32.05
N PHE A 609 -10.56 28.05 31.59
CA PHE A 609 -11.07 27.54 30.32
C PHE A 609 -10.15 27.88 29.12
N SER A 610 -9.88 26.87 28.29
CA SER A 610 -9.17 26.97 27.01
C SER A 610 -9.76 25.96 26.02
N SER A 611 -10.05 26.36 24.79
CA SER A 611 -10.65 25.47 23.78
C SER A 611 -9.84 24.20 23.48
N SER A 612 -8.54 24.20 23.80
CA SER A 612 -7.60 23.08 23.68
C SER A 612 -7.63 22.07 24.85
N VAL A 613 -8.23 22.42 25.99
CA VAL A 613 -8.31 21.55 27.18
C VAL A 613 -9.69 20.93 27.24
N THR A 614 -9.73 19.59 27.31
CA THR A 614 -10.97 18.79 27.28
C THR A 614 -11.34 18.17 28.63
N GLU A 615 -10.51 18.32 29.67
CA GLU A 615 -10.84 17.93 31.04
C GLU A 615 -10.62 19.09 32.00
N TYR A 616 -11.60 19.34 32.86
CA TYR A 616 -11.59 20.39 33.88
C TYR A 616 -12.03 19.81 35.23
N GLU A 617 -11.40 20.27 36.29
CA GLU A 617 -11.84 20.01 37.66
C GLU A 617 -12.54 21.24 38.24
N VAL A 618 -13.61 21.00 39.02
CA VAL A 618 -14.31 22.03 39.79
C VAL A 618 -14.47 21.49 41.20
N ASN A 619 -13.96 22.18 42.21
CA ASN A 619 -14.11 21.80 43.61
C ASN A 619 -15.07 22.76 44.31
N VAL A 620 -16.12 22.23 44.94
CA VAL A 620 -17.12 23.02 45.67
C VAL A 620 -17.30 22.53 47.10
N GLY A 621 -17.64 23.45 48.00
CA GLY A 621 -17.98 23.12 49.38
C GLY A 621 -19.25 22.28 49.48
N HIS A 622 -19.47 21.70 50.65
CA HIS A 622 -20.56 20.77 50.92
C HIS A 622 -21.93 21.44 50.74
N GLU A 623 -22.05 22.74 51.04
CA GLU A 623 -23.26 23.52 50.86
C GLU A 623 -23.70 23.70 49.39
N ILE A 624 -22.82 23.46 48.41
CA ILE A 624 -23.13 23.61 46.98
C ILE A 624 -23.65 22.28 46.41
N ASP A 625 -24.97 22.18 46.24
CA ASP A 625 -25.65 20.99 45.70
C ASP A 625 -25.96 21.04 44.20
N GLN A 626 -25.62 22.14 43.53
CA GLN A 626 -25.82 22.33 42.10
C GLN A 626 -24.70 23.20 41.50
N LEU A 627 -24.30 22.88 40.27
CA LEU A 627 -23.43 23.70 39.42
C LEU A 627 -24.23 24.24 38.24
N SER A 628 -24.01 25.50 37.86
CA SER A 628 -24.48 26.04 36.58
C SER A 628 -23.32 26.14 35.60
N VAL A 629 -23.52 25.72 34.34
CA VAL A 629 -22.64 26.01 33.20
C VAL A 629 -23.28 27.14 32.40
N THR A 630 -22.58 28.25 32.25
CA THR A 630 -23.04 29.46 31.54
C THR A 630 -22.06 29.85 30.43
N ASP A 631 -22.45 30.83 29.62
CA ASP A 631 -21.58 31.46 28.61
C ASP A 631 -20.95 30.47 27.63
N LEU A 632 -21.71 29.44 27.26
CA LEU A 632 -21.32 28.41 26.29
C LEU A 632 -21.30 29.00 24.88
N VAL A 633 -20.11 29.45 24.46
CA VAL A 633 -19.85 29.89 23.08
C VAL A 633 -19.11 28.76 22.37
N TYR A 634 -19.57 28.34 21.21
CA TYR A 634 -19.01 27.25 20.41
C TYR A 634 -18.80 27.70 18.96
N SER A 635 -18.04 26.93 18.19
CA SER A 635 -17.71 27.26 16.80
C SER A 635 -18.96 27.43 15.93
N PRO A 636 -19.02 28.43 15.04
CA PRO A 636 -20.16 28.65 14.15
C PRO A 636 -20.55 27.38 13.36
N ASN A 637 -21.84 27.21 13.10
CA ASN A 637 -22.46 26.06 12.43
C ASN A 637 -22.30 24.69 13.15
N SER A 638 -21.63 24.63 14.31
CA SER A 638 -21.61 23.43 15.15
C SER A 638 -22.84 23.36 16.08
N ASN A 639 -23.15 22.16 16.58
CA ASN A 639 -24.24 21.89 17.51
C ASN A 639 -23.69 21.52 18.89
N ILE A 640 -24.35 21.97 19.96
CA ILE A 640 -23.98 21.68 21.35
C ILE A 640 -25.00 20.75 22.02
N SER A 641 -24.52 19.82 22.83
CA SER A 641 -25.35 19.05 23.77
C SER A 641 -24.62 18.89 25.10
N VAL A 642 -25.36 18.93 26.21
CA VAL A 642 -24.80 18.84 27.57
C VAL A 642 -25.44 17.65 28.27
N ILE A 643 -24.65 16.60 28.48
CA ILE A 643 -25.11 15.31 28.99
C ILE A 643 -25.11 15.35 30.52
N GLY A 644 -26.28 15.14 31.11
CA GLY A 644 -26.49 15.06 32.57
C GLY A 644 -27.07 16.34 33.21
N ALA A 645 -27.09 17.47 32.49
CA ALA A 645 -27.63 18.73 32.98
C ALA A 645 -28.99 19.09 32.36
N THR A 646 -29.76 19.93 33.05
CA THR A 646 -31.05 20.47 32.55
C THR A 646 -30.83 21.87 31.97
N TYR A 647 -31.32 22.13 30.77
CA TYR A 647 -31.26 23.47 30.17
C TYR A 647 -32.25 24.43 30.85
N ASN A 648 -31.78 25.61 31.23
CA ASN A 648 -32.61 26.67 31.82
C ASN A 648 -32.78 27.84 30.83
N PRO A 649 -33.96 28.03 30.22
CA PRO A 649 -34.17 29.07 29.21
C PRO A 649 -34.18 30.50 29.80
N LEU A 650 -34.30 30.66 31.13
CA LEU A 650 -34.27 31.99 31.78
C LEU A 650 -32.85 32.54 31.96
N THR A 651 -31.84 31.66 32.05
CA THR A 651 -30.43 32.03 32.23
C THR A 651 -29.57 31.72 31.00
N GLY A 652 -30.11 31.00 30.01
CA GLY A 652 -29.37 30.53 28.84
C GLY A 652 -28.33 29.45 29.15
N GLY A 653 -28.25 28.97 30.39
CA GLY A 653 -27.26 28.01 30.87
C GLY A 653 -27.84 26.63 31.18
N TYR A 654 -26.98 25.71 31.62
CA TYR A 654 -27.34 24.34 32.01
C TYR A 654 -27.08 24.15 33.49
N THR A 655 -28.05 23.60 34.23
CA THR A 655 -27.94 23.31 35.67
C THR A 655 -27.73 21.81 35.92
N PHE A 656 -26.76 21.49 36.76
CA PHE A 656 -26.29 20.14 37.02
C PHE A 656 -26.27 19.84 38.53
N PRO A 657 -27.10 18.92 39.04
CA PRO A 657 -27.14 18.58 40.46
C PRO A 657 -25.90 17.77 40.87
N LEU A 658 -25.34 18.06 42.05
CA LEU A 658 -24.12 17.46 42.57
C LEU A 658 -24.40 16.54 43.76
N GLN A 659 -24.03 15.27 43.62
CA GLN A 659 -23.89 14.34 44.75
C GLN A 659 -22.54 14.57 45.46
N VAL A 660 -22.44 14.17 46.73
CA VAL A 660 -21.16 14.21 47.46
C VAL A 660 -20.16 13.27 46.80
N GLY A 661 -18.94 13.74 46.56
CA GLY A 661 -17.93 13.05 45.75
C GLY A 661 -17.79 13.66 44.34
N VAL A 662 -17.22 12.87 43.42
CA VAL A 662 -16.95 13.28 42.04
C VAL A 662 -18.20 13.07 41.17
N ASN A 663 -18.59 14.12 40.43
CA ASN A 663 -19.67 14.11 39.46
C ASN A 663 -19.07 14.46 38.08
N GLU A 664 -19.44 13.74 37.02
CA GLU A 664 -19.00 14.05 35.65
C GLU A 664 -20.12 14.69 34.83
N LEU A 665 -19.82 15.86 34.25
CA LEU A 665 -20.65 16.58 33.30
C LEU A 665 -19.93 16.63 31.95
N LYS A 666 -20.63 16.35 30.85
CA LYS A 666 -20.02 16.31 29.50
C LYS A 666 -20.71 17.28 28.56
N VAL A 667 -19.96 18.27 28.08
CA VAL A 667 -20.36 19.19 27.01
C VAL A 667 -19.80 18.66 25.70
N VAL A 668 -20.68 18.19 24.81
CA VAL A 668 -20.33 17.65 23.51
C VAL A 668 -20.65 18.67 22.44
N VAL A 669 -19.63 19.12 21.72
CA VAL A 669 -19.78 19.97 20.53
C VAL A 669 -19.58 19.10 19.29
N THR A 670 -20.50 19.17 18.33
CA THR A 670 -20.50 18.40 17.07
C THR A 670 -20.38 19.38 15.90
N ALA A 671 -19.37 19.22 15.05
CA ALA A 671 -19.14 20.11 13.90
C ALA A 671 -20.24 20.05 12.83
N GLU A 672 -20.15 20.94 11.85
CA GLU A 672 -21.08 21.04 10.70
C GLU A 672 -21.10 19.74 9.86
N ASP A 673 -20.01 18.97 9.86
CA ASP A 673 -19.94 17.65 9.20
C ASP A 673 -20.80 16.55 9.86
N GLY A 674 -21.33 16.77 11.07
CA GLY A 674 -22.13 15.81 11.83
C GLY A 674 -21.37 14.59 12.37
N LEU A 675 -20.05 14.51 12.13
CA LEU A 675 -19.20 13.35 12.45
C LEU A 675 -18.10 13.70 13.45
N THR A 676 -17.51 14.89 13.33
CA THR A 676 -16.43 15.37 14.19
C THR A 676 -17.02 15.91 15.48
N GLN A 677 -16.62 15.34 16.62
CA GLN A 677 -17.06 15.76 17.96
C GLN A 677 -15.88 16.07 18.87
N THR A 678 -16.01 17.11 19.70
CA THR A 678 -15.14 17.34 20.86
C THR A 678 -15.97 17.23 22.13
N VAL A 679 -15.46 16.49 23.12
CA VAL A 679 -16.11 16.30 24.41
C VAL A 679 -15.30 16.99 25.49
N TYR A 680 -15.89 18.00 26.11
CA TYR A 680 -15.34 18.70 27.26
C TYR A 680 -15.96 18.10 28.53
N THR A 681 -15.13 17.50 29.38
CA THR A 681 -15.55 16.83 30.62
C THR A 681 -15.23 17.72 31.83
N ILE A 682 -16.26 18.08 32.59
CA ILE A 682 -16.15 18.83 33.83
C ILE A 682 -16.35 17.84 34.99
N LYS A 683 -15.29 17.59 35.75
CA LYS A 683 -15.26 16.74 36.95
C LYS A 683 -15.51 17.62 38.18
N ALA A 684 -16.78 17.71 38.58
CA ALA A 684 -17.22 18.52 39.72
C ALA A 684 -17.21 17.69 41.01
N THR A 685 -16.27 17.97 41.91
CA THR A 685 -16.15 17.33 43.21
C THR A 685 -16.82 18.17 44.29
N ARG A 686 -17.93 17.68 44.83
CA ARG A 686 -18.60 18.26 46.01
C ARG A 686 -18.06 17.60 47.27
N GLN A 687 -17.51 18.40 48.18
CA GLN A 687 -16.90 17.87 49.40
C GLN A 687 -17.94 17.28 50.37
N SER A 688 -17.50 16.32 51.20
CA SER A 688 -18.20 15.95 52.44
C SER A 688 -17.74 16.85 53.58
N LYS A 689 -18.54 16.97 54.64
CA LYS A 689 -18.22 17.78 55.82
C LYS A 689 -16.89 17.35 56.48
N GLU A 690 -16.63 16.05 56.49
CA GLU A 690 -15.39 15.45 56.98
C GLU A 690 -14.19 15.83 56.10
N SER A 691 -14.37 15.85 54.77
CA SER A 691 -13.33 16.29 53.83
C SER A 691 -13.00 17.77 53.99
N GLU A 692 -14.00 18.63 54.20
CA GLU A 692 -13.78 20.05 54.46
C GLU A 692 -12.97 20.29 55.74
N VAL A 693 -13.39 19.67 56.85
CA VAL A 693 -12.68 19.75 58.13
C VAL A 693 -11.27 19.19 58.01
N ALA A 694 -11.06 18.06 57.32
CA ALA A 694 -9.73 17.48 57.11
C ALA A 694 -8.81 18.35 56.23
N GLN A 695 -9.34 18.98 55.18
CA GLN A 695 -8.56 19.90 54.34
C GLN A 695 -8.22 21.21 55.06
N ALA A 696 -9.20 21.79 55.77
CA ALA A 696 -8.96 22.96 56.59
C ALA A 696 -7.95 22.68 57.70
N LEU A 697 -8.04 21.51 58.36
CA LEU A 697 -7.03 21.05 59.31
C LEU A 697 -5.65 20.97 58.68
N LYS A 698 -5.51 20.38 57.48
CA LYS A 698 -4.24 20.21 56.78
C LYS A 698 -3.57 21.55 56.42
N GLU A 699 -4.35 22.55 56.00
CA GLU A 699 -3.85 23.88 55.63
C GLU A 699 -3.65 24.82 56.84
N LEU A 700 -4.16 24.44 58.03
CA LEU A 700 -4.04 25.23 59.25
C LEU A 700 -2.59 25.39 59.72
N SER A 701 -2.21 26.63 60.04
CA SER A 701 -0.90 26.99 60.57
C SER A 701 -1.00 28.15 61.56
N ILE A 702 -0.03 28.24 62.47
CA ILE A 702 0.17 29.42 63.33
C ILE A 702 1.01 30.43 62.55
N GLY A 703 0.57 31.69 62.51
CA GLY A 703 1.39 32.79 61.98
C GLY A 703 2.36 33.29 63.03
N TYR A 704 3.64 33.42 62.68
CA TYR A 704 4.68 33.93 63.58
C TYR A 704 5.11 35.35 63.18
N ALA A 705 5.63 36.12 64.13
CA ALA A 705 6.26 37.41 63.83
C ALA A 705 7.53 37.22 62.98
N ASN A 706 7.95 38.24 62.23
CA ASN A 706 9.15 38.13 61.39
C ASN A 706 10.40 37.73 62.20
N GLY A 707 11.05 36.63 61.80
CA GLY A 707 12.17 35.97 62.47
C GLY A 707 11.78 34.89 63.50
N ASP A 708 10.59 34.98 64.09
CA ASP A 708 10.09 33.95 65.01
C ASP A 708 9.63 32.70 64.22
N SER A 709 9.78 31.52 64.80
CA SER A 709 8.99 30.36 64.42
C SER A 709 8.78 29.45 65.63
N TRP A 710 8.15 28.29 65.46
CA TRP A 710 7.67 27.45 66.57
C TRP A 710 8.74 27.11 67.63
N GLU A 711 10.01 26.97 67.25
CA GLU A 711 11.14 26.68 68.14
C GLU A 711 11.76 27.92 68.81
N SER A 712 11.36 29.13 68.39
CA SER A 712 11.90 30.41 68.83
C SER A 712 10.86 31.54 68.74
N VAL A 713 9.86 31.51 69.62
CA VAL A 713 8.87 32.60 69.76
C VAL A 713 9.36 33.64 70.77
N THR A 714 9.40 34.89 70.35
CA THR A 714 9.76 36.08 71.16
C THR A 714 8.66 37.13 71.21
N LYS A 715 7.66 37.05 70.32
CA LYS A 715 6.55 38.00 70.16
C LYS A 715 5.20 37.28 70.06
N ASN A 716 4.11 38.04 70.08
CA ASN A 716 2.75 37.51 69.86
C ASN A 716 2.65 36.76 68.52
N VAL A 717 1.84 35.69 68.52
CA VAL A 717 1.53 34.86 67.36
C VAL A 717 0.14 35.16 66.81
N ILE A 718 -0.11 34.82 65.55
CA ILE A 718 -1.39 34.99 64.86
C ILE A 718 -2.09 33.63 64.81
N LEU A 719 -3.24 33.53 65.47
CA LEU A 719 -4.07 32.33 65.52
C LEU A 719 -5.30 32.52 64.63
N PRO A 720 -5.42 31.82 63.47
CA PRO A 720 -6.59 31.96 62.60
C PRO A 720 -7.86 31.43 63.28
N THR A 721 -8.97 32.15 63.10
CA THR A 721 -10.31 31.79 63.61
C THR A 721 -11.19 31.08 62.57
N GLU A 722 -10.78 31.09 61.30
CA GLU A 722 -11.45 30.44 60.18
C GLU A 722 -10.43 29.70 59.32
N GLY A 723 -10.85 28.57 58.74
CA GLY A 723 -10.08 27.76 57.82
C GLY A 723 -10.79 27.61 56.46
N LYS A 724 -10.21 26.78 55.58
CA LYS A 724 -10.75 26.47 54.26
C LYS A 724 -12.23 26.05 54.32
N TYR A 725 -13.00 26.37 53.27
CA TYR A 725 -14.45 26.13 53.19
C TYR A 725 -15.27 26.78 54.33
N ASN A 726 -14.79 27.92 54.86
CA ASN A 726 -15.40 28.66 55.97
C ASN A 726 -15.64 27.76 57.19
N THR A 727 -14.65 26.92 57.52
CA THR A 727 -14.62 26.10 58.73
C THR A 727 -14.23 26.97 59.92
N ALA A 728 -14.87 26.79 61.07
CA ALA A 728 -14.55 27.56 62.28
C ALA A 728 -13.34 26.96 63.02
N VAL A 729 -12.47 27.78 63.58
CA VAL A 729 -11.27 27.36 64.32
C VAL A 729 -11.28 27.94 65.74
N LYS A 730 -11.05 27.09 66.75
CA LYS A 730 -10.99 27.47 68.17
C LYS A 730 -9.68 26.98 68.79
N TRP A 731 -8.99 27.81 69.55
CA TRP A 731 -7.68 27.49 70.13
C TRP A 731 -7.75 27.25 71.64
N THR A 732 -6.88 26.38 72.14
CA THR A 732 -6.58 26.18 73.57
C THR A 732 -5.07 26.11 73.79
N SER A 733 -4.60 26.54 74.96
CA SER A 733 -3.19 26.51 75.36
C SER A 733 -2.95 25.59 76.55
N SER A 734 -1.80 24.90 76.58
CA SER A 734 -1.35 24.15 77.75
C SER A 734 -0.81 25.03 78.88
N ASP A 735 -0.40 26.27 78.57
CA ASP A 735 0.01 27.28 79.56
C ASP A 735 -0.46 28.69 79.10
N PRO A 736 -1.75 29.03 79.36
CA PRO A 736 -2.31 30.33 79.02
C PRO A 736 -1.63 31.51 79.72
N SER A 737 -0.78 31.27 80.72
CA SER A 737 -0.02 32.34 81.41
C SER A 737 1.21 32.80 80.61
N VAL A 738 1.68 31.97 79.67
CA VAL A 738 2.85 32.24 78.82
C VAL A 738 2.46 32.47 77.36
N LEU A 739 1.44 31.77 76.84
CA LEU A 739 0.85 32.01 75.53
C LEU A 739 -0.64 31.64 75.59
N ASN A 740 -1.53 32.61 75.37
CA ASN A 740 -2.98 32.41 75.50
C ASN A 740 -3.69 32.12 74.15
N GLU A 741 -4.99 31.85 74.22
CA GLU A 741 -5.84 31.47 73.08
C GLU A 741 -6.05 32.57 72.04
N LYS A 742 -5.57 33.79 72.30
CA LYS A 742 -5.56 34.91 71.35
C LYS A 742 -4.20 35.10 70.65
N GLY A 743 -3.18 34.34 71.04
CA GLY A 743 -1.81 34.48 70.54
C GLY A 743 -0.97 35.52 71.30
N GLU A 744 -1.45 36.03 72.44
CA GLU A 744 -0.68 36.97 73.27
C GLU A 744 0.39 36.21 74.06
N VAL A 745 1.65 36.65 73.98
CA VAL A 745 2.83 35.97 74.56
C VAL A 745 3.39 36.77 75.74
N THR A 746 3.59 36.09 76.87
CA THR A 746 4.19 36.63 78.10
C THR A 746 5.41 35.77 78.47
N PRO A 747 6.63 36.12 78.02
CA PRO A 747 7.82 35.29 78.21
C PRO A 747 8.27 35.19 79.67
N SER A 748 8.75 34.00 80.08
CA SER A 748 9.40 33.78 81.37
C SER A 748 10.74 34.53 81.45
N PRO A 749 11.15 35.07 82.63
CA PRO A 749 12.44 35.75 82.76
C PRO A 749 13.65 34.80 82.72
N ASP A 750 13.51 33.59 83.29
CA ASP A 750 14.66 32.75 83.67
C ASP A 750 14.92 31.55 82.73
N LYS A 751 13.90 31.11 81.98
CA LYS A 751 13.97 29.88 81.16
C LYS A 751 13.08 29.97 79.92
N ASP A 752 13.42 29.19 78.90
CA ASP A 752 12.47 28.88 77.82
C ASP A 752 11.29 28.08 78.38
N THR A 753 10.10 28.29 77.80
CA THR A 753 8.88 27.58 78.17
C THR A 753 8.25 26.92 76.95
N THR A 754 7.87 25.67 77.11
CA THR A 754 7.20 24.84 76.10
C THR A 754 5.69 24.92 76.29
N VAL A 755 4.98 25.29 75.22
CA VAL A 755 3.52 25.42 75.17
C VAL A 755 2.98 24.58 74.03
N TRP A 756 1.98 23.74 74.30
CA TRP A 756 1.20 23.05 73.28
C TRP A 756 -0.05 23.86 72.96
N MET A 757 -0.18 24.28 71.70
CA MET A 757 -1.34 25.00 71.19
C MET A 757 -2.21 24.04 70.38
N THR A 758 -3.45 23.83 70.80
CA THR A 758 -4.38 22.93 70.11
C THR A 758 -5.49 23.74 69.45
N ALA A 759 -5.61 23.62 68.13
CA ALA A 759 -6.72 24.14 67.36
C ALA A 759 -7.78 23.05 67.17
N THR A 760 -9.05 23.37 67.36
CA THR A 760 -10.19 22.53 66.97
C THR A 760 -10.88 23.17 65.77
N VAL A 761 -10.88 22.46 64.63
CA VAL A 761 -11.58 22.87 63.41
C VAL A 761 -12.97 22.24 63.40
N GLU A 762 -14.00 23.02 63.07
CA GLU A 762 -15.41 22.66 63.17
C GLU A 762 -16.22 23.10 61.93
N LYS A 763 -17.06 22.21 61.39
CA LYS A 763 -18.11 22.50 60.40
C LYS A 763 -19.34 21.66 60.70
N ASP A 764 -20.49 22.30 60.91
CA ASP A 764 -21.80 21.67 61.12
C ASP A 764 -21.81 20.45 62.09
N GLY A 765 -21.04 20.54 63.19
CA GLY A 765 -20.94 19.49 64.21
C GLY A 765 -19.84 18.45 63.98
N VAL A 766 -19.24 18.36 62.79
CA VAL A 766 -17.99 17.60 62.57
C VAL A 766 -16.84 18.42 63.14
N LYS A 767 -16.00 17.79 63.98
CA LYS A 767 -14.84 18.44 64.63
C LYS A 767 -13.63 17.52 64.61
N ALA A 768 -12.44 18.10 64.43
CA ALA A 768 -11.19 17.41 64.73
C ALA A 768 -10.10 18.41 65.18
N PRO A 769 -9.18 18.00 66.08
CA PRO A 769 -8.11 18.86 66.59
C PRO A 769 -6.80 18.74 65.77
N ARG A 770 -5.94 19.77 65.85
CA ARG A 770 -4.52 19.75 65.47
C ARG A 770 -3.68 20.47 66.53
N THR A 771 -2.59 19.86 66.97
CA THR A 771 -1.72 20.35 68.05
C THR A 771 -0.35 20.75 67.53
N PHE A 772 0.08 21.95 67.92
CA PHE A 772 1.37 22.56 67.57
C PHE A 772 2.26 22.66 68.82
N LEU A 773 3.57 22.43 68.66
CA LEU A 773 4.57 22.69 69.70
C LEU A 773 5.06 24.13 69.55
N VAL A 774 5.08 24.93 70.61
CA VAL A 774 5.58 26.31 70.61
C VAL A 774 6.56 26.51 71.76
N ILE A 775 7.75 27.03 71.47
CA ILE A 775 8.81 27.31 72.43
C ILE A 775 8.94 28.83 72.58
N VAL A 776 8.40 29.36 73.67
CA VAL A 776 8.55 30.77 74.04
C VAL A 776 9.91 30.93 74.72
N LYS A 777 10.79 31.74 74.10
CA LYS A 777 12.15 31.99 74.62
C LYS A 777 12.11 32.91 75.85
N LYS A 778 13.07 32.75 76.77
CA LYS A 778 13.18 33.64 77.95
C LYS A 778 13.25 35.13 77.54
N SER A 779 12.65 36.04 78.31
CA SER A 779 12.44 37.45 77.93
C SER A 779 13.71 38.25 77.60
N SER A 780 14.87 37.79 78.07
CA SER A 780 16.18 38.38 77.77
C SER A 780 16.77 37.99 76.41
N LEU A 781 16.17 37.03 75.70
CA LEU A 781 16.62 36.59 74.38
C LEU A 781 15.92 37.34 73.26
N GLN A 782 16.71 37.67 72.24
CA GLN A 782 16.25 38.15 70.95
C GLN A 782 17.03 37.41 69.85
N ILE A 783 16.42 37.25 68.68
CA ILE A 783 17.08 36.66 67.51
C ILE A 783 17.99 37.73 66.88
N VAL A 784 19.29 37.45 66.74
CA VAL A 784 20.30 38.41 66.25
C VAL A 784 20.77 38.07 64.84
N LYS A 785 20.76 36.79 64.45
CA LYS A 785 21.10 36.33 63.11
C LYS A 785 20.26 35.11 62.74
N GLU A 786 19.87 35.02 61.49
CA GLU A 786 19.28 33.84 60.88
C GLU A 786 19.89 33.64 59.49
N ASP A 787 20.40 32.45 59.21
CA ASP A 787 21.01 32.12 57.92
C ASP A 787 20.87 30.63 57.54
N SER A 788 20.72 30.35 56.25
CA SER A 788 20.79 28.99 55.71
C SER A 788 22.21 28.44 55.88
N SER A 789 22.41 27.62 56.92
CA SER A 789 23.75 27.22 57.39
C SER A 789 24.36 26.10 56.56
N ARG A 790 23.57 25.06 56.25
CA ARG A 790 24.03 23.88 55.51
C ARG A 790 22.86 23.06 54.96
N THR A 791 23.17 22.06 54.15
CA THR A 791 22.23 21.00 53.76
C THR A 791 22.49 19.73 54.57
N VAL A 792 21.45 18.91 54.74
CA VAL A 792 21.51 17.61 55.43
C VAL A 792 20.80 16.51 54.64
N PRO A 793 21.36 15.29 54.59
CA PRO A 793 20.84 14.26 53.71
C PRO A 793 19.59 13.57 54.24
N ILE A 794 18.75 13.17 53.29
CA ILE A 794 17.75 12.11 53.44
C ILE A 794 18.32 10.85 52.75
N GLN A 795 18.41 9.75 53.48
CA GLN A 795 18.97 8.49 53.01
C GLN A 795 17.91 7.38 52.92
N ALA A 796 18.08 6.49 51.96
CA ALA A 796 17.24 5.32 51.77
C ALA A 796 17.83 4.09 52.48
N GLY A 797 17.22 3.70 53.60
CA GLY A 797 17.53 2.45 54.29
C GLY A 797 18.83 2.40 55.05
N ASN A 798 19.30 1.18 55.30
CA ASN A 798 20.42 0.92 56.21
C ASN A 798 21.80 1.24 55.61
N VAL A 799 21.87 1.50 54.30
CA VAL A 799 23.09 1.91 53.58
C VAL A 799 23.21 3.43 53.59
N ALA A 800 24.41 3.99 53.71
CA ALA A 800 24.67 5.43 53.73
C ALA A 800 24.57 6.10 52.33
N GLU A 801 23.56 5.75 51.53
CA GLU A 801 23.30 6.34 50.21
C GLU A 801 22.44 7.61 50.38
N ASN A 802 23.03 8.78 50.14
CA ASN A 802 22.31 10.06 50.08
C ASN A 802 21.39 10.08 48.86
N VAL A 803 20.09 10.30 49.06
CA VAL A 803 19.10 10.40 47.96
C VAL A 803 18.74 11.85 47.68
N GLU A 804 18.45 12.61 48.73
CA GLU A 804 18.02 14.01 48.67
C GLU A 804 18.65 14.81 49.81
N ASN A 805 18.51 16.15 49.81
CA ASN A 805 18.95 16.97 50.94
C ASN A 805 17.91 18.02 51.37
N ASN A 806 17.67 18.11 52.68
CA ASN A 806 16.95 19.23 53.32
C ASN A 806 17.92 20.37 53.66
N VAL A 807 17.39 21.56 53.95
CA VAL A 807 18.17 22.73 54.38
C VAL A 807 18.07 22.86 55.90
N ILE A 808 19.20 23.14 56.56
CA ILE A 808 19.23 23.64 57.93
C ILE A 808 19.31 25.17 57.90
N THR A 809 18.37 25.80 58.57
CA THR A 809 18.41 27.23 58.92
C THR A 809 18.96 27.35 60.34
N ARG A 810 20.02 28.13 60.53
CA ARG A 810 20.62 28.39 61.84
C ARG A 810 20.15 29.75 62.35
N LYS A 811 19.58 29.79 63.54
CA LYS A 811 19.30 31.02 64.30
C LYS A 811 20.34 31.18 65.40
N THR A 812 20.85 32.40 65.57
CA THR A 812 21.74 32.77 66.67
C THR A 812 21.05 33.80 67.55
N MET A 813 20.89 33.46 68.83
CA MET A 813 20.28 34.32 69.85
C MET A 813 21.27 35.36 70.39
N SER A 814 20.76 36.36 71.10
CA SER A 814 21.55 37.43 71.71
C SER A 814 22.58 36.99 72.76
N ASP A 815 22.43 35.82 73.38
CA ASP A 815 23.44 35.23 74.27
C ASP A 815 24.42 34.28 73.56
N GLY A 816 24.35 34.19 72.21
CA GLY A 816 25.19 33.33 71.38
C GLY A 816 24.65 31.92 71.15
N THR A 817 23.56 31.53 71.82
CA THR A 817 22.88 30.23 71.62
C THR A 817 22.56 29.98 70.15
N LYS A 818 22.92 28.81 69.64
CA LYS A 818 22.65 28.40 68.23
C LYS A 818 21.54 27.37 68.14
N ILE A 819 20.52 27.66 67.33
CA ILE A 819 19.40 26.76 67.04
C ILE A 819 19.47 26.34 65.57
N ASP A 820 19.61 25.05 65.31
CA ASP A 820 19.54 24.48 63.95
C ASP A 820 18.14 23.92 63.68
N LYS A 821 17.41 24.56 62.78
CA LYS A 821 16.10 24.11 62.32
C LYS A 821 16.19 23.38 60.98
N VAL A 822 15.56 22.20 60.87
CA VAL A 822 15.27 21.53 59.60
C VAL A 822 13.76 21.32 59.46
N VAL A 823 13.22 21.72 58.32
CA VAL A 823 11.87 21.34 57.87
C VAL A 823 12.02 20.25 56.83
N VAL A 824 11.33 19.11 57.02
CA VAL A 824 11.39 17.98 56.10
C VAL A 824 10.50 18.25 54.89
N ASP A 825 11.10 18.33 53.72
CA ASP A 825 10.41 18.56 52.45
C ASP A 825 9.63 17.31 52.01
N PRO A 826 8.28 17.37 51.86
CA PRO A 826 7.47 16.23 51.46
C PRO A 826 7.85 15.61 50.11
N ALA A 827 8.26 16.42 49.13
CA ALA A 827 8.63 15.92 47.80
C ALA A 827 9.96 15.14 47.87
N LYS A 828 10.92 15.62 48.65
CA LYS A 828 12.20 14.93 48.86
C LYS A 828 12.03 13.64 49.66
N THR A 829 11.11 13.63 50.64
CA THR A 829 10.76 12.40 51.36
C THR A 829 10.09 11.38 50.44
N GLU A 830 9.24 11.82 49.50
CA GLU A 830 8.67 10.93 48.48
C GLU A 830 9.73 10.35 47.53
N SER A 831 10.68 11.17 47.05
CA SER A 831 11.85 10.67 46.29
C SER A 831 12.64 9.61 47.08
N ALA A 832 12.95 9.89 48.36
CA ALA A 832 13.65 8.95 49.24
C ALA A 832 12.85 7.66 49.49
N ARG A 833 11.52 7.75 49.65
CA ARG A 833 10.62 6.60 49.81
C ARG A 833 10.62 5.71 48.57
N VAL A 834 10.51 6.28 47.37
CA VAL A 834 10.54 5.54 46.10
C VAL A 834 11.88 4.81 45.93
N LYS A 835 13.00 5.51 46.19
CA LYS A 835 14.34 4.93 46.15
C LYS A 835 14.54 3.81 47.19
N ALA A 836 14.05 4.01 48.41
CA ALA A 836 14.08 2.99 49.48
C ALA A 836 13.31 1.73 49.09
N GLN A 837 12.10 1.87 48.53
CA GLN A 837 11.32 0.73 48.04
C GLN A 837 12.01 0.01 46.87
N ALA A 838 12.57 0.74 45.90
CA ALA A 838 13.33 0.16 44.79
C ALA A 838 14.57 -0.63 45.27
N ASN A 839 15.22 -0.15 46.34
CA ASN A 839 16.38 -0.78 46.96
C ASN A 839 16.02 -1.85 48.04
N ASN A 840 14.74 -2.25 48.18
CA ASN A 840 14.23 -3.17 49.21
C ASN A 840 14.61 -2.78 50.66
N GLN A 841 14.66 -1.48 50.94
CA GLN A 841 14.94 -0.95 52.27
C GLN A 841 13.67 -0.85 53.11
N SER A 842 13.81 -0.97 54.43
CA SER A 842 12.69 -0.93 55.40
C SER A 842 12.51 0.41 56.10
N SER A 843 13.39 1.39 55.85
CA SER A 843 13.42 2.68 56.55
C SER A 843 13.89 3.81 55.65
N ILE A 844 13.67 5.05 56.08
CA ILE A 844 14.42 6.22 55.64
C ILE A 844 15.11 6.89 56.83
N ARG A 845 16.25 7.54 56.60
CA ARG A 845 16.95 8.34 57.62
C ARG A 845 17.00 9.83 57.23
N LEU A 846 16.64 10.69 58.16
CA LEU A 846 16.92 12.13 58.13
C LEU A 846 18.11 12.41 59.06
N ILE A 847 19.23 12.92 58.54
CA ILE A 847 20.45 13.10 59.34
C ILE A 847 20.65 14.58 59.71
N ALA A 848 20.04 15.01 60.82
CA ALA A 848 20.24 16.33 61.42
C ALA A 848 21.50 16.36 62.32
N ALA A 849 22.66 16.05 61.73
CA ALA A 849 23.94 16.02 62.45
C ALA A 849 24.53 17.42 62.70
N ASP A 850 25.24 17.56 63.82
CA ASP A 850 26.05 18.74 64.16
C ASP A 850 27.28 18.87 63.24
N LEU A 851 27.77 20.11 63.05
CA LEU A 851 29.11 20.33 62.50
C LEU A 851 30.16 20.07 63.60
N PRO A 852 31.18 19.21 63.38
CA PRO A 852 32.16 18.83 64.42
C PRO A 852 32.91 19.99 65.07
N THR A 853 33.03 21.13 64.37
CA THR A 853 33.70 22.35 64.85
C THR A 853 32.73 23.49 65.19
N ASP A 854 31.44 23.35 64.91
CA ASP A 854 30.43 24.40 65.14
C ASP A 854 29.02 23.80 65.45
N PRO A 855 28.90 23.01 66.54
CA PRO A 855 27.67 22.32 66.89
C PRO A 855 26.57 23.30 67.35
N ALA A 856 25.31 22.96 67.11
CA ALA A 856 24.17 23.74 67.60
C ALA A 856 23.84 23.38 69.05
N ASP A 857 23.34 24.35 69.82
CA ASP A 857 22.91 24.16 71.22
C ASP A 857 21.47 23.65 71.31
N GLU A 858 20.70 23.80 70.25
CA GLU A 858 19.35 23.26 70.08
C GLU A 858 19.17 22.78 68.62
N VAL A 859 18.58 21.61 68.42
CA VAL A 859 18.18 21.11 67.10
C VAL A 859 16.66 20.97 67.06
N ALA A 860 16.04 21.60 66.07
CA ALA A 860 14.60 21.61 65.85
C ALA A 860 14.28 20.91 64.52
N VAL A 861 13.51 19.82 64.59
CA VAL A 861 13.10 19.02 63.43
C VAL A 861 11.59 19.14 63.28
N GLU A 862 11.14 19.63 62.13
CA GLU A 862 9.74 19.75 61.75
C GLU A 862 9.45 18.77 60.61
N VAL A 863 8.56 17.82 60.83
CA VAL A 863 8.18 16.78 59.87
C VAL A 863 6.70 16.96 59.50
N PRO A 864 6.40 17.65 58.38
CA PRO A 864 5.02 17.84 57.95
C PRO A 864 4.30 16.50 57.71
N ILE A 865 2.98 16.46 57.96
CA ILE A 865 2.18 15.24 57.73
C ILE A 865 2.24 14.75 56.28
N ALA A 866 2.39 15.67 55.32
CA ALA A 866 2.60 15.33 53.93
C ALA A 866 3.92 14.59 53.66
N ALA A 867 4.95 14.78 54.50
CA ALA A 867 6.24 14.10 54.36
C ALA A 867 6.21 12.68 54.94
N TYR A 868 5.62 12.48 56.12
CA TYR A 868 5.66 11.16 56.78
C TYR A 868 4.45 10.24 56.46
N SER A 869 3.28 10.77 56.06
CA SER A 869 2.12 9.93 55.72
C SER A 869 2.34 8.93 54.57
N PRO A 870 3.16 9.20 53.52
CA PRO A 870 3.47 8.20 52.51
C PRO A 870 4.28 7.01 53.04
N LEU A 871 5.04 7.22 54.13
CA LEU A 871 5.92 6.21 54.73
C LEU A 871 5.15 5.17 55.55
N ALA A 872 4.05 5.58 56.19
CA ALA A 872 3.22 4.74 57.04
C ALA A 872 2.79 3.41 56.38
N ASN A 873 2.65 3.41 55.04
CA ASN A 873 2.31 2.23 54.25
C ASN A 873 3.49 1.28 53.94
N GLY A 874 4.67 1.42 54.57
CA GLY A 874 5.72 0.40 54.43
C GLY A 874 7.08 0.62 55.09
N LEU A 875 7.46 1.87 55.41
CA LEU A 875 8.81 2.24 55.87
C LEU A 875 8.79 2.90 57.25
N ASP A 876 9.84 2.63 58.04
CA ASP A 876 10.09 3.34 59.29
C ASP A 876 10.78 4.70 59.02
N LEU A 877 10.50 5.71 59.84
CA LEU A 877 11.19 7.00 59.80
C LEU A 877 12.20 7.08 60.94
N ILE A 878 13.47 7.33 60.59
CA ILE A 878 14.55 7.55 61.55
C ILE A 878 15.02 9.00 61.43
N ILE A 879 15.05 9.72 62.55
CA ILE A 879 15.59 11.07 62.66
C ILE A 879 16.87 10.97 63.49
N GLU A 880 18.03 11.19 62.88
CA GLU A 880 19.33 11.07 63.53
C GLU A 880 19.87 12.46 63.88
N THR A 881 20.19 12.68 65.16
CA THR A 881 20.95 13.86 65.62
C THR A 881 22.22 13.38 66.31
N ALA A 882 23.22 14.26 66.43
CA ALA A 882 24.47 13.94 67.13
C ALA A 882 24.29 13.53 68.61
N GLY A 883 23.12 13.82 69.20
CA GLY A 883 22.83 13.46 70.59
C GLY A 883 21.95 12.23 70.76
N ALA A 884 20.96 12.02 69.89
CA ALA A 884 20.01 10.91 69.94
C ALA A 884 19.29 10.72 68.60
N HIS A 885 18.91 9.48 68.30
CA HIS A 885 18.10 9.16 67.11
C HIS A 885 16.68 8.77 67.54
N ILE A 886 15.66 9.29 66.87
CA ILE A 886 14.25 8.89 67.02
C ILE A 886 13.92 7.89 65.91
N VAL A 887 13.36 6.74 66.28
CA VAL A 887 12.87 5.72 65.35
C VAL A 887 11.36 5.61 65.52
N LEU A 888 10.63 6.05 64.49
CA LEU A 888 9.19 5.91 64.36
C LEU A 888 8.90 4.73 63.45
N ALA A 889 8.46 3.61 64.04
CA ALA A 889 8.03 2.46 63.27
C ALA A 889 6.81 2.82 62.41
N LYS A 890 6.67 2.20 61.24
CA LYS A 890 5.52 2.39 60.34
C LYS A 890 4.16 2.23 61.03
N GLY A 891 4.06 1.36 62.05
CA GLY A 891 2.85 1.24 62.88
C GLY A 891 2.54 2.52 63.65
N THR A 892 3.54 3.11 64.30
CA THR A 892 3.45 4.41 64.97
C THR A 892 3.13 5.53 63.97
N LEU A 893 3.75 5.52 62.77
CA LEU A 893 3.46 6.51 61.73
C LEU A 893 2.01 6.45 61.23
N ASN A 894 1.40 5.26 61.13
CA ASN A 894 -0.03 5.12 60.81
C ASN A 894 -0.92 5.75 61.90
N GLN A 895 -0.57 5.59 63.18
CA GLN A 895 -1.30 6.20 64.29
C GLN A 895 -1.17 7.73 64.26
N LEU A 896 0.06 8.24 64.13
CA LEU A 896 0.35 9.68 64.03
C LEU A 896 -0.33 10.33 62.81
N GLN A 897 -0.42 9.61 61.68
CA GLN A 897 -1.16 10.06 60.50
C GLN A 897 -2.67 10.19 60.78
N GLN A 898 -3.26 9.29 61.58
CA GLN A 898 -4.66 9.39 62.01
C GLN A 898 -4.88 10.56 62.97
N ASP A 899 -3.87 10.91 63.78
CA ASP A 899 -3.89 12.09 64.66
C ASP A 899 -3.83 13.42 63.88
N GLY A 900 -3.47 13.41 62.59
CA GLY A 900 -3.60 14.57 61.68
C GLY A 900 -2.55 15.69 61.86
N ASN A 901 -1.52 15.46 62.68
CA ASN A 901 -0.55 16.49 63.08
C ASN A 901 0.74 16.45 62.25
N ASP A 902 1.39 17.60 62.06
CA ASP A 902 2.84 17.61 61.79
C ASP A 902 3.58 17.15 63.05
N LEU A 903 4.79 16.62 62.92
CA LEU A 903 5.61 16.22 64.06
C LEU A 903 6.71 17.25 64.29
N PHE A 904 6.74 17.83 65.48
CA PHE A 904 7.81 18.72 65.92
C PHE A 904 8.71 17.97 66.89
N PHE A 905 10.03 18.03 66.74
CA PHE A 905 10.99 17.48 67.69
C PHE A 905 12.04 18.52 68.04
N ARG A 906 12.21 18.78 69.33
CA ARG A 906 13.23 19.68 69.86
C ARG A 906 14.25 18.86 70.64
N PHE A 907 15.53 19.01 70.36
CA PHE A 907 16.64 18.33 71.05
C PHE A 907 17.59 19.38 71.65
N VAL A 908 17.82 19.33 72.96
CA VAL A 908 18.70 20.26 73.67
C VAL A 908 19.77 19.50 74.47
N PRO A 909 21.04 19.42 73.97
CA PRO A 909 22.14 18.81 74.70
C PRO A 909 22.59 19.72 75.86
N ILE A 910 22.54 19.23 77.09
CA ILE A 910 22.85 20.02 78.29
C ILE A 910 24.37 20.10 78.48
N ARG A 911 25.02 21.04 77.78
CA ARG A 911 26.49 21.18 77.75
C ARG A 911 27.08 21.89 78.98
N GLY A 912 26.32 22.73 79.69
CA GLY A 912 26.83 23.50 80.83
C GLY A 912 27.19 22.65 82.04
N GLU A 913 28.44 22.74 82.51
CA GLU A 913 28.98 21.88 83.59
C GLU A 913 28.19 21.95 84.90
N GLN A 914 27.70 23.12 85.29
CA GLN A 914 26.87 23.26 86.50
C GLN A 914 25.52 22.55 86.35
N GLN A 915 24.89 22.61 85.18
CA GLN A 915 23.62 21.93 84.91
C GLN A 915 23.82 20.41 84.81
N LYS A 916 24.88 19.96 84.11
CA LYS A 916 25.32 18.55 84.11
C LYS A 916 25.51 18.02 85.52
N LYS A 917 26.22 18.77 86.38
CA LYS A 917 26.45 18.38 87.78
C LYS A 917 25.12 18.27 88.54
N THR A 918 24.23 19.24 88.42
CA THR A 918 22.91 19.22 89.07
C THR A 918 22.09 17.99 88.66
N LEU A 919 21.98 17.70 87.37
CA LEU A 919 21.25 16.52 86.86
C LEU A 919 21.93 15.20 87.25
N THR A 920 23.26 15.17 87.27
CA THR A 920 24.04 14.01 87.73
C THR A 920 23.80 13.74 89.22
N ASP A 921 23.81 14.78 90.05
CA ASP A 921 23.60 14.65 91.48
C ASP A 921 22.13 14.31 91.79
N GLN A 922 21.17 14.81 91.01
CA GLN A 922 19.76 14.40 91.07
C GLN A 922 19.60 12.92 90.69
N ALA A 923 20.10 12.48 89.54
CA ALA A 923 20.02 11.09 89.09
C ALA A 923 20.68 10.12 90.08
N LYS A 924 21.89 10.43 90.57
CA LYS A 924 22.58 9.63 91.61
C LYS A 924 21.81 9.57 92.92
N ASN A 925 21.09 10.63 93.28
CA ASN A 925 20.38 10.69 94.54
C ASN A 925 18.96 10.13 94.52
N ASP A 926 18.40 9.89 93.33
CA ASP A 926 17.06 9.37 93.16
C ASP A 926 16.88 7.96 93.73
N ALA A 927 15.66 7.69 94.23
CA ALA A 927 15.31 6.42 94.85
C ALA A 927 15.38 5.25 93.85
N LEU A 928 14.93 5.44 92.61
CA LEU A 928 14.95 4.40 91.57
C LEU A 928 16.39 3.99 91.25
N VAL A 929 17.26 4.97 91.03
CA VAL A 929 18.67 4.75 90.69
C VAL A 929 19.42 4.09 91.84
N LYS A 930 19.19 4.51 93.09
CA LYS A 930 19.78 3.87 94.29
C LYS A 930 19.31 2.43 94.46
N GLN A 931 18.01 2.16 94.28
CA GLN A 931 17.45 0.82 94.40
C GLN A 931 18.01 -0.14 93.34
N THR A 932 18.13 0.29 92.09
CA THR A 932 18.68 -0.53 91.00
C THR A 932 20.20 -0.69 91.08
N ALA A 933 20.94 0.31 91.55
CA ALA A 933 22.39 0.24 91.71
C ALA A 933 22.82 -0.67 92.87
N GLY A 934 22.10 -0.65 93.99
CA GLY A 934 22.49 -1.36 95.21
C GLY A 934 23.84 -0.87 95.74
N THR A 935 24.86 -1.74 95.76
CA THR A 935 26.24 -1.41 96.18
C THR A 935 27.14 -0.90 95.05
N LYS A 936 26.63 -0.78 93.82
CA LYS A 936 27.39 -0.37 92.63
C LYS A 936 27.65 1.14 92.62
N GLN A 937 28.81 1.54 92.07
CA GLN A 937 29.11 2.97 91.87
C GLN A 937 28.36 3.52 90.65
N VAL A 938 27.63 4.62 90.85
CA VAL A 938 26.89 5.31 89.78
C VAL A 938 27.72 6.46 89.19
N LYS A 939 27.91 6.46 87.87
CA LYS A 939 28.60 7.53 87.10
C LYS A 939 27.72 8.05 85.96
N LEU A 940 27.85 9.32 85.59
CA LEU A 940 27.25 9.86 84.37
C LEU A 940 28.03 9.32 83.15
N VAL A 941 27.33 9.03 82.05
CA VAL A 941 27.91 8.75 80.73
C VAL A 941 27.31 9.69 79.70
N GLY A 942 28.17 10.35 78.92
CA GLY A 942 27.76 11.33 77.91
C GLY A 942 27.10 12.60 78.48
N THR A 943 26.62 13.46 77.59
CA THR A 943 25.90 14.70 77.91
C THR A 943 24.40 14.42 78.10
N PRO A 944 23.71 14.89 79.15
CA PRO A 944 22.25 14.77 79.26
C PRO A 944 21.51 15.49 78.12
N MET A 945 20.29 15.06 77.81
CA MET A 945 19.51 15.57 76.66
C MET A 945 18.07 15.87 77.05
N ILE A 946 17.54 17.02 76.71
CA ILE A 946 16.09 17.28 76.69
C ILE A 946 15.57 16.93 75.30
N ILE A 947 14.47 16.18 75.20
CA ILE A 947 13.75 15.98 73.94
C ILE A 947 12.27 16.29 74.17
N GLU A 948 11.66 17.10 73.29
CA GLU A 948 10.26 17.53 73.37
C GLU A 948 9.55 17.34 72.01
N THR A 949 8.24 17.10 72.02
CA THR A 949 7.40 16.92 70.82
C THR A 949 5.93 17.29 71.08
N ASN A 950 5.09 17.33 70.05
CA ASN A 950 3.65 17.65 70.13
C ASN A 950 2.70 16.45 70.31
N TYR A 951 3.22 15.23 70.50
CA TYR A 951 2.40 14.04 70.78
C TYR A 951 2.86 13.30 72.05
N SER A 952 1.94 12.54 72.64
CA SER A 952 2.20 11.59 73.73
C SER A 952 1.56 10.24 73.42
N ASP A 953 1.87 9.22 74.21
CA ASP A 953 1.16 7.94 74.20
C ASP A 953 1.22 7.21 72.84
N ARG A 954 2.36 7.33 72.17
CA ARG A 954 2.73 6.63 70.94
C ARG A 954 4.09 5.98 71.13
N GLU A 955 4.20 4.69 70.80
CA GLU A 955 5.43 3.93 71.01
C GLU A 955 6.54 4.48 70.12
N THR A 956 7.59 5.01 70.76
CA THR A 956 8.74 5.63 70.11
C THR A 956 10.02 4.98 70.60
N LYS A 957 10.87 4.53 69.68
CA LYS A 957 12.19 4.00 70.01
C LYS A 957 13.22 5.12 69.94
N LEU A 958 13.91 5.35 71.05
CA LEU A 958 14.98 6.34 71.20
C LEU A 958 16.32 5.59 71.22
N VAL A 959 17.24 5.94 70.33
CA VAL A 959 18.59 5.35 70.27
C VAL A 959 19.62 6.40 70.66
N PHE A 960 20.51 6.05 71.58
CA PHE A 960 21.67 6.85 71.95
C PHE A 960 22.89 6.34 71.18
N PRO A 961 23.53 7.17 70.33
CA PRO A 961 24.60 6.70 69.45
C PRO A 961 25.88 6.32 70.21
N LEU A 962 26.66 5.39 69.65
CA LEU A 962 27.83 4.77 70.27
C LEU A 962 28.89 5.77 70.76
N ASP A 963 29.13 6.82 70.00
CA ASP A 963 30.12 7.87 70.26
C ASP A 963 29.84 8.65 71.56
N ARG A 964 28.57 8.98 71.82
CA ARG A 964 28.11 9.60 73.08
C ARG A 964 28.31 8.70 74.29
N LEU A 965 28.39 7.38 74.08
CA LEU A 965 28.43 6.37 75.15
C LEU A 965 29.84 5.98 75.60
N GLN A 966 30.91 6.46 74.95
CA GLN A 966 32.31 6.20 75.35
C GLN A 966 32.62 4.69 75.56
N ALA A 967 32.01 3.83 74.76
CA ALA A 967 32.10 2.39 74.94
C ALA A 967 33.51 1.84 74.54
N PRO A 968 34.00 0.78 75.19
CA PRO A 968 35.23 0.09 74.78
C PRO A 968 35.16 -0.42 73.33
N ALA A 969 36.31 -0.51 72.66
CA ALA A 969 36.42 -1.06 71.31
C ALA A 969 36.38 -2.60 71.25
N ASP A 970 36.74 -3.29 72.34
CA ASP A 970 36.65 -4.76 72.43
C ASP A 970 35.19 -5.22 72.57
N SER A 971 34.75 -6.15 71.73
CA SER A 971 33.34 -6.59 71.62
C SER A 971 32.80 -7.26 72.91
N ALA A 972 33.65 -7.98 73.66
CA ALA A 972 33.27 -8.62 74.90
C ALA A 972 33.14 -7.61 76.05
N ALA A 973 34.14 -6.75 76.22
CA ALA A 973 34.12 -5.64 77.17
C ALA A 973 33.00 -4.64 76.87
N GLN A 974 32.72 -4.37 75.59
CA GLN A 974 31.64 -3.53 75.10
C GLN A 974 30.26 -4.10 75.49
N THR A 975 30.07 -5.42 75.32
CA THR A 975 28.81 -6.08 75.74
C THR A 975 28.60 -6.01 77.26
N ALA A 976 29.67 -6.15 78.05
CA ALA A 976 29.60 -5.97 79.51
C ALA A 976 29.34 -4.50 79.90
N TYR A 977 29.97 -3.56 79.19
CA TYR A 977 29.79 -2.12 79.38
C TYR A 977 28.33 -1.71 79.17
N PHE A 978 27.71 -2.10 78.06
CA PHE A 978 26.31 -1.77 77.78
C PHE A 978 25.33 -2.34 78.82
N LYS A 979 25.57 -3.55 79.34
CA LYS A 979 24.75 -4.13 80.42
C LYS A 979 24.81 -3.34 81.74
N SER A 980 25.83 -2.50 81.93
CA SER A 980 25.94 -1.59 83.09
C SER A 980 25.32 -0.21 82.87
N LEU A 981 24.83 0.11 81.67
CA LEU A 981 24.18 1.38 81.35
C LEU A 981 22.66 1.34 81.60
N TYR A 982 22.15 2.42 82.20
CA TYR A 982 20.74 2.69 82.41
C TYR A 982 20.43 4.13 81.99
N VAL A 983 19.20 4.36 81.54
CA VAL A 983 18.70 5.68 81.15
C VAL A 983 17.70 6.12 82.19
N TYR A 984 18.08 7.12 82.98
CA TYR A 984 17.21 7.81 83.92
C TYR A 984 16.45 8.91 83.18
N ILE A 985 15.13 8.88 83.31
CA ILE A 985 14.19 9.73 82.58
C ILE A 985 13.46 10.60 83.59
N GLN A 986 13.39 11.90 83.33
CA GLN A 986 12.58 12.84 84.11
C GLN A 986 11.58 13.55 83.20
N HIS A 987 10.30 13.30 83.46
CA HIS A 987 9.17 13.86 82.73
C HIS A 987 8.88 15.30 83.18
N SER A 988 8.22 16.08 82.31
CA SER A 988 7.81 17.47 82.59
C SER A 988 6.77 17.57 83.73
N ASP A 989 5.95 16.52 83.89
CA ASP A 989 5.00 16.34 85.01
C ASP A 989 5.70 16.00 86.36
N GLY A 990 7.04 15.92 86.37
CA GLY A 990 7.85 15.60 87.55
C GLY A 990 7.98 14.10 87.85
N SER A 991 7.25 13.23 87.13
CA SER A 991 7.42 11.78 87.24
C SER A 991 8.77 11.32 86.65
N LYS A 992 9.20 10.11 87.03
CA LYS A 992 10.54 9.58 86.76
C LYS A 992 10.50 8.11 86.40
N ASP A 993 11.40 7.69 85.52
CA ASP A 993 11.53 6.31 85.07
C ASP A 993 13.02 5.95 84.94
N LEU A 994 13.34 4.65 84.95
CA LEU A 994 14.70 4.13 84.81
C LEU A 994 14.67 2.87 83.93
N LYS A 995 15.19 2.99 82.71
CA LYS A 995 15.23 1.89 81.73
C LYS A 995 16.63 1.33 81.60
N GLN A 996 16.77 0.00 81.60
CA GLN A 996 17.96 -0.65 81.06
C GLN A 996 17.83 -0.67 79.52
N GLY A 997 18.86 -0.24 78.80
CA GLY A 997 18.80 -0.15 77.35
C GLY A 997 19.15 -1.46 76.64
N VAL A 998 18.74 -1.57 75.37
CA VAL A 998 19.05 -2.69 74.47
C VAL A 998 20.19 -2.28 73.54
N ILE A 999 21.13 -3.19 73.26
CA ILE A 999 22.23 -2.94 72.32
C ILE A 999 21.67 -2.92 70.89
N GLU A 1000 21.80 -1.79 70.21
CA GLU A 1000 21.42 -1.65 68.80
C GLU A 1000 22.57 -2.02 67.88
N ARG A 1001 22.25 -2.68 66.76
CA ARG A 1001 23.23 -3.11 65.76
C ARG A 1001 22.80 -2.72 64.36
N ASP A 1002 23.78 -2.43 63.51
CA ASP A 1002 23.56 -2.28 62.07
C ASP A 1002 23.36 -3.64 61.38
N THR A 1003 23.11 -3.61 60.07
CA THR A 1003 22.97 -4.82 59.23
C THR A 1003 24.25 -5.62 59.05
N ALA A 1004 25.42 -5.07 59.42
CA ALA A 1004 26.69 -5.79 59.45
C ALA A 1004 26.98 -6.39 60.85
N GLY A 1005 26.11 -6.17 61.83
CA GLY A 1005 26.23 -6.67 63.21
C GLY A 1005 27.07 -5.78 64.13
N ASN A 1006 27.58 -4.64 63.66
CA ASN A 1006 28.34 -3.69 64.49
C ASN A 1006 27.38 -3.02 65.48
N VAL A 1007 27.85 -2.72 66.69
CA VAL A 1007 27.04 -1.92 67.64
C VAL A 1007 26.99 -0.48 67.18
N ILE A 1008 25.79 0.10 67.09
CA ILE A 1008 25.56 1.51 66.71
C ILE A 1008 25.09 2.37 67.89
N GLY A 1009 24.61 1.76 68.98
CA GLY A 1009 24.14 2.51 70.14
C GLY A 1009 23.41 1.68 71.18
N LEU A 1010 22.73 2.38 72.08
CA LEU A 1010 21.87 1.84 73.13
C LEU A 1010 20.45 2.39 72.94
N SER A 1011 19.44 1.54 72.77
CA SER A 1011 18.04 1.96 72.65
C SER A 1011 17.22 1.79 73.92
N ILE A 1012 16.16 2.59 74.01
CA ILE A 1012 15.02 2.38 74.90
C ILE A 1012 13.72 2.65 74.12
N VAL A 1013 12.62 2.08 74.59
CA VAL A 1013 11.28 2.40 74.09
C VAL A 1013 10.58 3.30 75.11
N ILE A 1014 9.95 4.38 74.62
CA ILE A 1014 9.27 5.41 75.40
C ILE A 1014 7.91 5.74 74.79
N ASN A 1015 7.01 6.28 75.61
CA ASN A 1015 5.72 6.85 75.20
C ASN A 1015 5.57 8.33 75.61
N LYS A 1016 6.56 8.90 76.30
CA LYS A 1016 6.64 10.30 76.75
C LYS A 1016 8.04 10.86 76.51
N PHE A 1017 8.10 12.07 75.98
CA PHE A 1017 9.32 12.85 75.73
C PHE A 1017 9.70 13.68 76.96
N SER A 1018 11.00 13.88 77.22
CA SER A 1018 11.54 14.13 78.57
C SER A 1018 13.01 14.56 78.61
N THR A 1019 13.55 14.76 79.83
CA THR A 1019 15.00 14.83 80.05
C THR A 1019 15.59 13.44 80.26
N PHE A 1020 16.63 13.10 79.50
CA PHE A 1020 17.30 11.79 79.48
C PHE A 1020 18.76 11.90 79.96
N THR A 1021 19.07 11.17 81.04
CA THR A 1021 20.40 11.12 81.66
C THR A 1021 20.89 9.67 81.67
N ILE A 1022 22.04 9.39 81.06
CA ILE A 1022 22.58 8.03 80.98
C ILE A 1022 23.54 7.82 82.14
N VAL A 1023 23.32 6.77 82.92
CA VAL A 1023 24.13 6.42 84.09
C VAL A 1023 24.72 5.02 83.96
N LYS A 1024 25.97 4.87 84.37
CA LYS A 1024 26.69 3.59 84.45
C LYS A 1024 26.72 3.10 85.89
N MET A 1025 26.45 1.81 86.10
CA MET A 1025 26.39 1.15 87.41
C MET A 1025 27.39 -0.01 87.48
N ASP A 1026 28.61 0.26 87.96
CA ASP A 1026 29.70 -0.73 88.03
C ASP A 1026 29.87 -1.32 89.44
N ALA A 1027 30.27 -2.60 89.52
CA ALA A 1027 30.70 -3.20 90.79
C ALA A 1027 31.98 -2.52 91.31
N VAL A 1028 32.10 -2.36 92.63
CA VAL A 1028 33.29 -1.77 93.27
C VAL A 1028 34.42 -2.79 93.27
N THR A 1029 35.42 -2.60 92.40
CA THR A 1029 36.64 -3.42 92.38
C THR A 1029 37.83 -2.66 92.98
N ASN A 1030 38.22 -3.04 94.20
CA ASN A 1030 39.58 -2.80 94.68
C ASN A 1030 40.53 -3.79 93.98
N GLY A 1031 41.72 -3.33 93.57
CA GLY A 1031 42.47 -3.98 92.48
C GLY A 1031 43.40 -5.16 92.84
N SER A 1032 44.21 -5.54 91.83
CA SER A 1032 45.27 -6.57 91.83
C SER A 1032 44.81 -8.04 91.63
N GLY A 1033 45.65 -8.83 90.95
CA GLY A 1033 45.54 -10.30 90.90
C GLY A 1033 45.76 -10.91 89.50
N SER A 1034 46.61 -11.94 89.41
CA SER A 1034 46.97 -12.65 88.15
C SER A 1034 46.97 -14.17 88.35
N THR A 1035 47.07 -14.91 87.24
CA THR A 1035 47.42 -16.34 87.07
C THR A 1035 46.45 -17.45 87.48
N GLY A 1036 46.45 -18.52 86.65
CA GLY A 1036 46.48 -19.91 87.15
C GLY A 1036 45.31 -20.83 86.73
N GLY A 1037 45.57 -21.79 85.84
CA GLY A 1037 44.67 -22.92 85.54
C GLY A 1037 45.34 -24.30 85.73
N ILE A 1038 44.56 -25.39 85.72
CA ILE A 1038 44.93 -26.84 85.77
C ILE A 1038 43.63 -27.68 85.72
N VAL A 1039 43.53 -28.93 85.24
CA VAL A 1039 44.14 -29.69 84.12
C VAL A 1039 43.20 -30.91 83.81
N PRO A 1040 43.13 -31.49 82.59
CA PRO A 1040 42.14 -32.53 82.21
C PRO A 1040 42.68 -33.98 82.48
N PRO A 1041 41.91 -35.10 82.29
CA PRO A 1041 41.74 -35.72 80.95
C PRO A 1041 40.52 -36.68 80.69
N THR A 1042 40.45 -37.20 79.45
CA THR A 1042 39.96 -38.54 78.99
C THR A 1042 38.46 -38.97 78.92
N THR A 1043 37.93 -38.94 77.68
CA THR A 1043 37.31 -40.04 76.89
C THR A 1043 36.21 -40.99 77.44
N GLY A 1044 35.07 -41.03 76.74
CA GLY A 1044 34.12 -42.16 76.69
C GLY A 1044 32.74 -41.80 76.08
N GLY A 1045 32.30 -42.46 75.00
CA GLY A 1045 30.96 -42.27 74.39
C GLY A 1045 29.88 -43.18 75.03
N THR A 1046 28.63 -43.32 74.59
CA THR A 1046 27.77 -42.70 73.54
C THR A 1046 26.32 -42.66 74.11
N LYS A 1047 25.21 -42.23 73.49
CA LYS A 1047 24.72 -42.00 72.10
C LYS A 1047 23.66 -40.84 72.22
N GLU A 1048 22.83 -40.39 71.27
CA GLU A 1048 22.50 -40.75 69.88
C GLU A 1048 22.27 -39.46 69.06
N THR A 1049 23.11 -39.25 68.05
CA THR A 1049 22.87 -38.58 66.74
C THR A 1049 21.99 -37.32 66.63
N ASP A 1050 22.61 -36.20 66.27
CA ASP A 1050 22.54 -35.73 64.87
C ASP A 1050 23.91 -35.15 64.45
N LYS A 1051 24.23 -35.09 63.15
CA LYS A 1051 25.63 -35.11 62.69
C LYS A 1051 25.99 -34.10 61.58
N ASP A 1052 27.25 -33.67 61.72
CA ASP A 1052 28.18 -33.19 60.71
C ASP A 1052 27.96 -31.81 60.04
N LYS A 1053 29.07 -31.05 60.06
CA LYS A 1053 29.32 -29.90 59.19
C LYS A 1053 29.41 -30.41 57.75
N ASP A 1054 28.71 -29.78 56.83
CA ASP A 1054 29.09 -29.80 55.42
C ASP A 1054 29.80 -28.48 55.07
N PRO A 1055 31.11 -28.48 54.76
CA PRO A 1055 31.81 -27.33 54.21
C PRO A 1055 31.51 -27.16 52.71
N ASN A 1056 30.22 -27.21 52.31
CA ASN A 1056 29.79 -27.04 50.94
C ASN A 1056 28.33 -26.54 50.84
N LYS A 1057 28.10 -25.24 51.07
CA LYS A 1057 26.83 -24.57 50.73
C LYS A 1057 26.97 -23.39 49.76
N ASP A 1058 28.07 -23.33 49.02
CA ASP A 1058 28.16 -22.61 47.74
C ASP A 1058 27.75 -23.51 46.58
N ASN A 1059 26.55 -24.09 46.65
CA ASN A 1059 25.86 -24.67 45.50
C ASN A 1059 24.34 -24.83 45.74
N GLN A 1060 23.61 -23.71 45.83
CA GLN A 1060 22.24 -23.76 45.32
C GLN A 1060 22.35 -23.88 43.81
N SER A 1061 22.14 -25.10 43.31
CA SER A 1061 22.25 -25.40 41.90
C SER A 1061 21.31 -24.50 41.11
N VAL A 1062 21.90 -23.68 40.24
CA VAL A 1062 21.22 -22.84 39.27
C VAL A 1062 20.26 -23.73 38.47
N LYS A 1063 18.96 -23.62 38.77
CA LYS A 1063 17.95 -24.47 38.17
C LYS A 1063 17.64 -23.93 36.77
N SER A 1064 18.44 -24.35 35.80
CA SER A 1064 18.21 -24.01 34.41
C SER A 1064 16.91 -24.64 33.91
N VAL A 1065 16.05 -23.82 33.33
CA VAL A 1065 14.77 -24.21 32.76
C VAL A 1065 14.79 -23.92 31.26
N GLN A 1066 14.17 -24.80 30.47
CA GLN A 1066 14.08 -24.63 29.02
C GLN A 1066 12.62 -24.39 28.63
N HIS A 1067 12.35 -23.21 28.08
CA HIS A 1067 11.02 -22.78 27.71
C HIS A 1067 10.79 -22.84 26.20
N LYS A 1068 9.62 -23.33 25.83
CA LYS A 1068 9.12 -23.34 24.45
C LYS A 1068 8.15 -22.18 24.24
N PRO A 1069 8.17 -21.52 23.07
CA PRO A 1069 7.30 -20.38 22.79
C PRO A 1069 5.87 -20.85 22.55
N TYR A 1070 4.92 -20.25 23.27
CA TYR A 1070 3.51 -20.58 23.15
C TYR A 1070 2.73 -19.57 22.31
N ILE A 1071 3.18 -18.32 22.24
CA ILE A 1071 2.64 -17.29 21.35
C ILE A 1071 3.57 -17.06 20.14
N LYS A 1072 3.03 -16.44 19.08
CA LYS A 1072 3.79 -15.83 17.98
C LYS A 1072 3.18 -14.47 17.64
N GLY A 1073 4.00 -13.59 17.09
CA GLY A 1073 3.54 -12.36 16.43
C GLY A 1073 2.88 -12.61 15.07
N PHE A 1074 2.53 -11.53 14.40
CA PHE A 1074 1.87 -11.50 13.09
C PHE A 1074 2.89 -11.65 11.95
N LYS A 1075 2.40 -11.94 10.72
CA LYS A 1075 3.24 -12.15 9.52
C LYS A 1075 4.13 -10.94 9.16
N ASP A 1076 3.80 -9.76 9.64
CA ASP A 1076 4.54 -8.50 9.46
C ASP A 1076 5.64 -8.27 10.51
N GLY A 1077 5.95 -9.26 11.35
CA GLY A 1077 6.97 -9.17 12.39
C GLY A 1077 6.57 -8.34 13.61
N THR A 1078 5.28 -8.04 13.80
CA THR A 1078 4.76 -7.31 14.98
C THR A 1078 4.17 -8.25 16.03
N PHE A 1079 4.24 -7.88 17.31
CA PHE A 1079 3.55 -8.59 18.40
C PHE A 1079 2.16 -8.01 18.70
N ARG A 1080 2.01 -6.69 18.53
CA ARG A 1080 0.83 -5.85 18.82
C ARG A 1080 0.37 -5.98 20.28
N PRO A 1081 1.18 -5.51 21.26
CA PRO A 1081 0.94 -5.74 22.69
C PRO A 1081 -0.41 -5.25 23.19
N GLU A 1082 -0.84 -4.07 22.75
CA GLU A 1082 -2.11 -3.44 23.17
C GLU A 1082 -3.34 -3.90 22.36
N LYS A 1083 -3.16 -4.72 21.31
CA LYS A 1083 -4.28 -5.29 20.59
C LYS A 1083 -4.99 -6.31 21.49
N SER A 1084 -6.32 -6.24 21.57
CA SER A 1084 -7.11 -7.28 22.24
C SER A 1084 -6.88 -8.66 21.63
N ILE A 1085 -6.74 -9.68 22.48
CA ILE A 1085 -6.54 -11.06 22.04
C ILE A 1085 -7.88 -11.69 21.62
N THR A 1086 -7.87 -12.47 20.55
CA THR A 1086 -9.07 -13.22 20.09
C THR A 1086 -9.22 -14.56 20.81
N ARG A 1087 -10.45 -15.08 20.83
CA ARG A 1087 -10.77 -16.42 21.37
C ARG A 1087 -9.95 -17.53 20.70
N ALA A 1088 -9.71 -17.46 19.38
CA ALA A 1088 -8.85 -18.40 18.66
C ALA A 1088 -7.36 -18.29 19.00
N GLU A 1089 -6.84 -17.07 19.22
CA GLU A 1089 -5.44 -16.86 19.64
C GLU A 1089 -5.17 -17.51 21.01
N LEU A 1090 -6.07 -17.31 22.00
CA LEU A 1090 -5.95 -17.98 23.30
C LEU A 1090 -6.04 -19.51 23.16
N ALA A 1091 -6.97 -20.02 22.35
CA ALA A 1091 -7.11 -21.46 22.14
C ALA A 1091 -5.80 -22.09 21.65
N VAL A 1092 -5.13 -21.47 20.66
CA VAL A 1092 -3.85 -21.97 20.14
C VAL A 1092 -2.70 -21.82 21.14
N MET A 1093 -2.69 -20.79 21.99
CA MET A 1093 -1.71 -20.67 23.08
C MET A 1093 -1.84 -21.81 24.09
N LEU A 1094 -3.05 -22.04 24.62
CA LEU A 1094 -3.30 -23.08 25.63
C LEU A 1094 -3.13 -24.49 25.05
N TRP A 1095 -3.51 -24.71 23.79
CA TRP A 1095 -3.30 -25.99 23.12
C TRP A 1095 -1.82 -26.33 22.96
N LYS A 1096 -0.97 -25.37 22.55
CA LYS A 1096 0.48 -25.56 22.49
C LYS A 1096 1.09 -25.87 23.86
N LEU A 1097 0.59 -25.22 24.92
CA LEU A 1097 1.03 -25.45 26.30
C LEU A 1097 0.56 -26.80 26.86
N SER A 1098 -0.54 -27.36 26.35
CA SER A 1098 -1.17 -28.56 26.91
C SER A 1098 -0.90 -29.85 26.13
N GLU A 1099 -0.66 -29.79 24.82
CA GLU A 1099 -0.69 -31.00 23.96
C GLU A 1099 0.35 -31.05 22.83
N GLY A 1100 1.12 -29.99 22.56
CA GLY A 1100 1.94 -29.79 21.35
C GLY A 1100 2.20 -31.01 20.44
N LYS A 1101 1.40 -31.15 19.38
CA LYS A 1101 1.39 -32.23 18.34
C LYS A 1101 0.77 -33.60 18.71
N ALA A 1102 0.23 -33.83 19.91
CA ALA A 1102 -0.18 -35.17 20.36
C ALA A 1102 -1.69 -35.49 20.34
N ALA A 1103 -2.54 -34.68 19.70
CA ALA A 1103 -3.96 -35.00 19.51
C ALA A 1103 -4.22 -35.64 18.14
N SER A 1104 -4.71 -36.88 18.13
CA SER A 1104 -5.07 -37.65 16.93
C SER A 1104 -6.12 -36.94 16.08
N THR A 1105 -5.96 -37.00 14.75
CA THR A 1105 -6.77 -36.34 13.72
C THR A 1105 -8.17 -36.97 13.51
N SER A 1106 -8.77 -37.51 14.58
CA SER A 1106 -9.97 -38.36 14.53
C SER A 1106 -11.16 -37.74 15.27
N VAL A 1107 -11.54 -36.53 14.87
CA VAL A 1107 -12.82 -35.88 15.25
C VAL A 1107 -13.47 -35.41 13.94
N SER A 1108 -14.48 -36.13 13.46
CA SER A 1108 -15.00 -35.95 12.09
C SER A 1108 -15.95 -34.77 11.92
N GLU A 1109 -16.54 -34.26 13.01
CA GLU A 1109 -17.51 -33.17 12.98
C GLU A 1109 -17.02 -31.95 13.80
N PRO A 1110 -17.25 -30.71 13.31
CA PRO A 1110 -16.96 -29.50 14.07
C PRO A 1110 -17.94 -29.35 15.25
N SER A 1111 -17.44 -29.03 16.45
CA SER A 1111 -18.29 -28.83 17.63
C SER A 1111 -19.01 -27.47 17.64
N PHE A 1112 -18.70 -26.60 16.67
CA PHE A 1112 -19.28 -25.27 16.51
C PHE A 1112 -19.43 -24.94 15.02
N LYS A 1113 -20.58 -24.42 14.60
CA LYS A 1113 -20.92 -24.10 13.20
C LYS A 1113 -20.06 -23.00 12.60
N ASP A 1114 -19.52 -22.11 13.44
CA ASP A 1114 -18.68 -20.97 13.05
C ASP A 1114 -17.17 -21.27 13.04
N VAL A 1115 -16.76 -22.52 13.29
CA VAL A 1115 -15.36 -22.96 13.22
C VAL A 1115 -15.21 -24.06 12.17
N GLN A 1116 -15.01 -23.63 10.91
CA GLN A 1116 -14.75 -24.53 9.80
C GLN A 1116 -13.49 -25.39 10.03
N THR A 1117 -13.46 -26.60 9.49
CA THR A 1117 -12.32 -27.55 9.57
C THR A 1117 -11.02 -26.99 8.99
N SER A 1118 -11.12 -26.03 8.07
CA SER A 1118 -10.02 -25.28 7.45
C SER A 1118 -9.45 -24.15 8.33
N HIS A 1119 -10.12 -23.78 9.43
CA HIS A 1119 -9.71 -22.67 10.28
C HIS A 1119 -8.39 -23.01 11.01
N TRP A 1120 -7.43 -22.07 11.02
CA TRP A 1120 -6.08 -22.28 11.57
C TRP A 1120 -6.05 -22.66 13.06
N ALA A 1121 -7.11 -22.34 13.81
CA ALA A 1121 -7.29 -22.72 15.21
C ALA A 1121 -8.23 -23.92 15.43
N PHE A 1122 -8.76 -24.56 14.38
CA PHE A 1122 -9.79 -25.61 14.46
C PHE A 1122 -9.43 -26.72 15.47
N ALA A 1123 -8.27 -27.36 15.30
CA ALA A 1123 -7.84 -28.45 16.18
C ALA A 1123 -7.66 -28.01 17.66
N ALA A 1124 -7.20 -26.77 17.89
CA ALA A 1124 -7.02 -26.23 19.24
C ALA A 1124 -8.36 -25.93 19.92
N ILE A 1125 -9.33 -25.39 19.16
CA ILE A 1125 -10.69 -25.12 19.63
C ILE A 1125 -11.41 -26.43 19.96
N GLN A 1126 -11.36 -27.41 19.05
CA GLN A 1126 -11.95 -28.74 19.26
C GLN A 1126 -11.39 -29.43 20.51
N SER A 1127 -10.06 -29.48 20.67
CA SER A 1127 -9.40 -30.12 21.82
C SER A 1127 -9.77 -29.44 23.16
N LEU A 1128 -9.71 -28.11 23.22
CA LEU A 1128 -10.00 -27.38 24.47
C LEU A 1128 -11.50 -27.34 24.80
N SER A 1129 -12.38 -27.41 23.80
CA SER A 1129 -13.83 -27.54 23.99
C SER A 1129 -14.20 -28.93 24.51
N ALA A 1130 -13.65 -30.00 23.92
CA ALA A 1130 -13.86 -31.38 24.39
C ALA A 1130 -13.41 -31.61 25.85
N LYS A 1131 -12.45 -30.81 26.34
CA LYS A 1131 -11.99 -30.80 27.74
C LYS A 1131 -12.75 -29.84 28.66
N GLY A 1132 -13.74 -29.11 28.16
CA GLY A 1132 -14.47 -28.08 28.91
C GLY A 1132 -13.64 -26.86 29.31
N ILE A 1133 -12.44 -26.67 28.74
CA ILE A 1133 -11.53 -25.57 29.08
C ILE A 1133 -12.02 -24.27 28.43
N MET A 1134 -12.31 -24.32 27.12
CA MET A 1134 -12.92 -23.21 26.38
C MET A 1134 -14.31 -23.62 25.89
N ILE A 1135 -15.34 -22.98 26.43
CA ILE A 1135 -16.75 -23.20 26.03
C ILE A 1135 -17.16 -22.21 24.94
N GLY A 1136 -18.18 -22.59 24.16
CA GLY A 1136 -18.84 -21.71 23.21
C GLY A 1136 -19.54 -20.52 23.89
N VAL A 1137 -19.99 -19.56 23.08
CA VAL A 1137 -20.81 -18.42 23.51
C VAL A 1137 -22.32 -18.70 23.43
N GLY A 1138 -22.67 -19.83 22.82
CA GLY A 1138 -24.01 -20.43 22.75
C GLY A 1138 -23.87 -21.92 22.43
N GLU A 1139 -24.98 -22.61 22.15
CA GLU A 1139 -24.97 -24.07 21.92
C GLU A 1139 -24.09 -24.49 20.73
N ASP A 1140 -24.13 -23.74 19.62
CA ASP A 1140 -23.47 -24.08 18.35
C ASP A 1140 -22.34 -23.11 17.91
N SER A 1141 -21.96 -22.11 18.72
CA SER A 1141 -21.06 -21.02 18.30
C SER A 1141 -19.90 -20.78 19.26
N PHE A 1142 -18.70 -20.59 18.69
CA PHE A 1142 -17.46 -20.30 19.41
C PHE A 1142 -16.96 -18.86 19.26
N GLU A 1143 -17.35 -18.13 18.21
CA GLU A 1143 -16.86 -16.79 17.83
C GLU A 1143 -15.32 -16.67 17.82
N PRO A 1144 -14.60 -17.42 16.96
CA PRO A 1144 -13.14 -17.53 17.00
C PRO A 1144 -12.41 -16.19 16.88
N ASN A 1145 -12.96 -15.22 16.14
CA ASN A 1145 -12.34 -13.94 15.87
C ASN A 1145 -12.77 -12.80 16.82
N ARG A 1146 -13.71 -13.04 17.76
CA ARG A 1146 -14.13 -11.99 18.71
C ARG A 1146 -13.00 -11.73 19.74
N PRO A 1147 -12.75 -10.46 20.11
CA PRO A 1147 -11.97 -10.11 21.29
C PRO A 1147 -12.48 -10.81 22.55
N LEU A 1148 -11.55 -11.36 23.33
CA LEU A 1148 -11.83 -12.06 24.58
C LEU A 1148 -11.99 -11.05 25.73
N THR A 1149 -13.04 -11.19 26.54
CA THR A 1149 -13.17 -10.40 27.78
C THR A 1149 -12.25 -10.92 28.89
N ARG A 1150 -11.93 -10.07 29.86
CA ARG A 1150 -11.15 -10.44 31.05
C ARG A 1150 -11.84 -11.53 31.88
N ALA A 1151 -13.17 -11.54 31.92
CA ALA A 1151 -13.99 -12.59 32.51
C ALA A 1151 -13.86 -13.94 31.77
N GLU A 1152 -13.90 -13.95 30.44
CA GLU A 1152 -13.71 -15.18 29.65
C GLU A 1152 -12.28 -15.72 29.75
N MET A 1153 -11.28 -14.84 29.76
CA MET A 1153 -9.89 -15.20 30.06
C MET A 1153 -9.80 -15.86 31.44
N ALA A 1154 -10.41 -15.23 32.46
CA ALA A 1154 -10.40 -15.74 33.82
C ALA A 1154 -11.08 -17.11 33.93
N ALA A 1155 -12.26 -17.27 33.32
CA ALA A 1155 -13.00 -18.52 33.29
C ALA A 1155 -12.23 -19.65 32.58
N THR A 1156 -11.65 -19.36 31.42
CA THR A 1156 -10.85 -20.32 30.65
C THR A 1156 -9.59 -20.74 31.42
N ALA A 1157 -8.87 -19.78 31.98
CA ALA A 1157 -7.63 -20.04 32.69
C ALA A 1157 -7.86 -20.78 34.02
N ALA A 1158 -8.94 -20.45 34.74
CA ALA A 1158 -9.36 -21.19 35.93
C ALA A 1158 -9.74 -22.64 35.59
N ARG A 1159 -10.49 -22.89 34.50
CA ARG A 1159 -10.83 -24.26 34.06
C ARG A 1159 -9.59 -25.04 33.61
N TRP A 1160 -8.68 -24.42 32.86
CA TRP A 1160 -7.42 -25.02 32.44
C TRP A 1160 -6.56 -25.50 33.62
N LYS A 1161 -6.56 -24.74 34.72
CA LYS A 1161 -5.82 -25.05 35.96
C LYS A 1161 -6.68 -25.74 37.03
N GLN A 1162 -7.93 -26.09 36.72
CA GLN A 1162 -8.91 -26.69 37.64
C GLN A 1162 -9.12 -25.90 38.95
N LEU A 1163 -9.00 -24.57 38.88
CA LEU A 1163 -9.14 -23.66 40.02
C LEU A 1163 -10.61 -23.30 40.24
N VAL A 1164 -11.07 -23.46 41.49
CA VAL A 1164 -12.44 -23.12 41.93
C VAL A 1164 -12.36 -22.38 43.26
N SER A 1165 -13.05 -21.25 43.36
CA SER A 1165 -13.24 -20.53 44.61
C SER A 1165 -14.73 -20.34 44.92
N THR A 1166 -15.06 -20.44 46.20
CA THR A 1166 -16.39 -20.17 46.75
C THR A 1166 -16.45 -18.85 47.52
N LYS A 1167 -15.32 -18.13 47.65
CA LYS A 1167 -15.26 -16.86 48.38
C LYS A 1167 -15.93 -15.73 47.60
N PRO A 1168 -16.48 -14.70 48.28
CA PRO A 1168 -16.88 -13.46 47.63
C PRO A 1168 -15.67 -12.78 47.01
N SER A 1169 -15.87 -12.07 45.89
CA SER A 1169 -14.80 -11.28 45.28
C SER A 1169 -14.53 -10.01 46.08
N SER A 1170 -13.26 -9.64 46.20
CA SER A 1170 -12.82 -8.35 46.72
C SER A 1170 -13.03 -7.19 45.75
N PHE A 1171 -13.31 -7.46 44.47
CA PHE A 1171 -13.58 -6.44 43.45
C PHE A 1171 -15.08 -6.14 43.37
N LYS A 1172 -15.43 -4.85 43.42
CA LYS A 1172 -16.82 -4.38 43.50
C LYS A 1172 -17.65 -4.78 42.28
N ASP A 1173 -17.04 -4.71 41.09
CA ASP A 1173 -17.62 -5.00 39.78
C ASP A 1173 -17.67 -6.50 39.43
N VAL A 1174 -17.22 -7.37 40.33
CA VAL A 1174 -17.24 -8.84 40.17
C VAL A 1174 -18.33 -9.48 41.04
N GLN A 1175 -18.91 -8.76 42.00
CA GLN A 1175 -19.97 -9.29 42.86
C GLN A 1175 -21.26 -9.51 42.05
N GLY A 1176 -21.73 -10.76 42.02
CA GLY A 1176 -22.88 -11.18 41.20
C GLY A 1176 -22.56 -11.44 39.73
N HIS A 1177 -21.33 -11.20 39.28
CA HIS A 1177 -20.91 -11.48 37.90
C HIS A 1177 -20.75 -12.99 37.66
N TRP A 1178 -21.12 -13.49 36.48
CA TRP A 1178 -21.10 -14.92 36.17
C TRP A 1178 -19.69 -15.55 36.33
N ALA A 1179 -18.63 -14.77 36.09
CA ALA A 1179 -17.24 -15.22 36.22
C ALA A 1179 -16.68 -15.08 37.64
N GLN A 1180 -17.45 -14.61 38.63
CA GLN A 1180 -16.99 -14.32 40.01
C GLN A 1180 -16.12 -15.43 40.61
N LYS A 1181 -16.58 -16.68 40.53
CA LYS A 1181 -15.89 -17.85 41.10
C LYS A 1181 -14.53 -18.11 40.44
N HIS A 1182 -14.43 -17.85 39.14
CA HIS A 1182 -13.19 -18.04 38.37
C HIS A 1182 -12.21 -16.89 38.57
N ILE A 1183 -12.70 -15.64 38.58
CA ILE A 1183 -11.91 -14.45 38.85
C ILE A 1183 -11.29 -14.52 40.25
N THR A 1184 -12.10 -14.83 41.26
CA THR A 1184 -11.63 -14.97 42.66
C THR A 1184 -10.58 -16.07 42.78
N ALA A 1185 -10.77 -17.22 42.14
CA ALA A 1185 -9.81 -18.33 42.17
C ALA A 1185 -8.43 -17.96 41.57
N LEU A 1186 -8.40 -17.15 40.49
CA LEU A 1186 -7.14 -16.68 39.90
C LEU A 1186 -6.43 -15.60 40.72
N VAL A 1187 -7.18 -14.87 41.54
CA VAL A 1187 -6.64 -13.85 42.46
C VAL A 1187 -6.05 -14.53 43.69
N GLU A 1188 -6.72 -15.56 44.22
CA GLU A 1188 -6.16 -16.44 45.26
C GLU A 1188 -4.92 -17.19 44.79
N ALA A 1189 -4.87 -17.59 43.52
CA ALA A 1189 -3.68 -18.18 42.89
C ALA A 1189 -2.58 -17.15 42.51
N GLY A 1190 -2.75 -15.86 42.84
CA GLY A 1190 -1.77 -14.80 42.54
C GLY A 1190 -1.59 -14.46 41.05
N ALA A 1191 -2.34 -15.07 40.14
CA ALA A 1191 -2.19 -14.87 38.71
C ALA A 1191 -2.85 -13.57 38.23
N ALA A 1192 -4.09 -13.32 38.67
CA ALA A 1192 -4.87 -12.17 38.27
C ALA A 1192 -4.87 -11.09 39.36
N HIS A 1193 -4.78 -9.84 38.94
CA HIS A 1193 -4.83 -8.66 39.82
C HIS A 1193 -5.85 -7.67 39.23
N GLY A 1194 -6.56 -6.95 40.10
CA GLY A 1194 -7.41 -5.84 39.69
C GLY A 1194 -6.64 -4.53 39.51
N TYR A 1195 -7.36 -3.48 39.16
CA TYR A 1195 -6.85 -2.12 39.01
C TYR A 1195 -6.79 -1.40 40.36
N LYS A 1196 -6.03 -0.29 40.43
CA LYS A 1196 -5.84 0.51 41.66
C LYS A 1196 -7.12 1.09 42.25
N ASP A 1197 -8.18 1.20 41.46
CA ASP A 1197 -9.52 1.67 41.85
C ASP A 1197 -10.38 0.59 42.56
N GLY A 1198 -9.87 -0.64 42.69
CA GLY A 1198 -10.62 -1.77 43.27
C GLY A 1198 -11.59 -2.45 42.30
N SER A 1199 -11.47 -2.21 40.99
CA SER A 1199 -12.18 -2.92 39.92
C SER A 1199 -11.36 -4.07 39.33
N TYR A 1200 -12.03 -5.08 38.76
CA TYR A 1200 -11.40 -6.11 37.93
C TYR A 1200 -11.59 -5.86 36.42
N ARG A 1201 -12.66 -5.15 36.07
CA ARG A 1201 -13.21 -4.86 34.74
C ARG A 1201 -13.53 -6.15 33.96
N PRO A 1202 -14.43 -7.01 34.46
CA PRO A 1202 -14.66 -8.35 33.90
C PRO A 1202 -15.07 -8.32 32.42
N ASP A 1203 -15.94 -7.40 32.01
CA ASP A 1203 -16.46 -7.35 30.65
C ASP A 1203 -15.56 -6.57 29.66
N ALA A 1204 -14.48 -5.95 30.14
CA ALA A 1204 -13.51 -5.30 29.27
C ALA A 1204 -12.69 -6.34 28.48
N SER A 1205 -12.33 -6.00 27.23
CA SER A 1205 -11.45 -6.86 26.41
C SER A 1205 -10.03 -6.88 26.97
N ILE A 1206 -9.39 -8.06 27.02
CA ILE A 1206 -8.01 -8.22 27.51
C ILE A 1206 -6.98 -8.04 26.38
N THR A 1207 -5.89 -7.30 26.63
CA THR A 1207 -4.82 -7.12 25.62
C THR A 1207 -3.92 -8.35 25.50
N ARG A 1208 -3.19 -8.47 24.39
CA ARG A 1208 -2.19 -9.55 24.20
C ARG A 1208 -1.08 -9.50 25.25
N ALA A 1209 -0.64 -8.32 25.67
CA ALA A 1209 0.33 -8.15 26.75
C ALA A 1209 -0.22 -8.60 28.13
N GLU A 1210 -1.44 -8.19 28.48
CA GLU A 1210 -2.11 -8.64 29.72
C GLU A 1210 -2.33 -10.16 29.73
N ALA A 1211 -2.78 -10.74 28.61
CA ALA A 1211 -3.03 -12.17 28.48
C ALA A 1211 -1.75 -13.01 28.64
N VAL A 1212 -0.63 -12.58 28.03
CA VAL A 1212 0.67 -13.24 28.19
C VAL A 1212 1.16 -13.18 29.64
N LYS A 1213 1.09 -12.03 30.30
CA LYS A 1213 1.52 -11.89 31.71
C LYS A 1213 0.69 -12.77 32.66
N LEU A 1214 -0.62 -12.90 32.41
CA LEU A 1214 -1.49 -13.81 33.18
C LEU A 1214 -1.10 -15.27 32.94
N VAL A 1215 -0.86 -15.68 31.69
CA VAL A 1215 -0.42 -17.05 31.36
C VAL A 1215 0.96 -17.38 31.94
N ASN A 1216 1.94 -16.46 31.87
CA ASN A 1216 3.26 -16.62 32.49
C ASN A 1216 3.12 -16.90 34.00
N ARG A 1217 2.37 -16.07 34.73
CA ARG A 1217 2.12 -16.27 36.17
C ARG A 1217 1.49 -17.62 36.49
N LEU A 1218 0.53 -18.07 35.68
CA LEU A 1218 -0.07 -19.40 35.82
C LEU A 1218 0.86 -20.57 35.46
N LEU A 1219 1.95 -20.30 34.74
CA LEU A 1219 3.02 -21.25 34.46
C LEU A 1219 4.19 -21.11 35.46
N GLU A 1220 4.05 -20.23 36.47
CA GLU A 1220 5.12 -19.83 37.39
C GLU A 1220 6.36 -19.26 36.68
N ARG A 1221 6.18 -18.72 35.48
CA ARG A 1221 7.24 -18.10 34.68
C ARG A 1221 7.42 -16.63 35.00
N GLY A 1222 8.67 -16.22 35.13
CA GLY A 1222 9.06 -14.83 35.33
C GLY A 1222 9.07 -14.03 34.02
N PRO A 1223 9.13 -12.68 34.08
CA PRO A 1223 9.59 -11.90 32.94
C PRO A 1223 11.05 -12.29 32.62
N LEU A 1224 11.35 -12.49 31.35
CA LEU A 1224 12.68 -12.82 30.87
C LEU A 1224 13.60 -11.58 30.91
N LEU A 1225 14.66 -11.65 31.70
CA LEU A 1225 15.60 -10.57 31.98
C LEU A 1225 16.84 -10.66 31.07
N GLU A 1226 17.51 -9.52 30.89
CA GLU A 1226 18.77 -9.36 30.14
C GLU A 1226 18.67 -9.63 28.61
N VAL A 1227 17.45 -9.68 28.06
CA VAL A 1227 17.22 -9.70 26.60
C VAL A 1227 17.50 -8.31 26.03
N THR A 1228 18.69 -8.11 25.46
CA THR A 1228 19.14 -6.82 24.90
C THR A 1228 18.63 -6.53 23.48
N LYS A 1229 18.12 -7.54 22.78
CA LYS A 1229 17.58 -7.43 21.41
C LYS A 1229 16.13 -7.90 21.39
N PRO A 1230 15.14 -7.01 21.19
CA PRO A 1230 13.74 -7.39 21.10
C PRO A 1230 13.48 -8.42 19.99
N THR A 1231 12.64 -9.42 20.29
CA THR A 1231 12.13 -10.38 19.29
C THR A 1231 11.17 -9.69 18.31
N TRP A 1232 10.47 -8.65 18.76
CA TRP A 1232 9.42 -7.95 18.00
C TRP A 1232 9.72 -6.45 17.86
N ARG A 1233 9.60 -5.91 16.64
CA ARG A 1233 9.98 -4.52 16.33
C ARG A 1233 9.10 -3.45 16.97
N ASP A 1234 7.91 -3.82 17.43
CA ASP A 1234 6.90 -2.96 18.03
C ASP A 1234 6.81 -3.08 19.56
N VAL A 1235 7.73 -3.84 20.18
CA VAL A 1235 7.83 -3.97 21.64
C VAL A 1235 9.17 -3.40 22.08
N LEU A 1236 9.14 -2.15 22.57
CA LEU A 1236 10.32 -1.47 23.10
C LEU A 1236 10.79 -2.14 24.40
N THR A 1237 12.09 -2.09 24.69
CA THR A 1237 12.69 -2.61 25.93
C THR A 1237 12.16 -1.94 27.19
N THR A 1238 11.57 -0.74 27.06
CA THR A 1238 10.90 0.03 28.12
C THR A 1238 9.42 -0.34 28.32
N HIS A 1239 8.85 -1.21 27.49
CA HIS A 1239 7.46 -1.63 27.63
C HIS A 1239 7.25 -2.45 28.91
N TRP A 1240 6.18 -2.18 29.65
CA TRP A 1240 5.89 -2.76 30.97
C TRP A 1240 5.71 -4.29 30.97
N ALA A 1241 5.50 -4.88 29.79
CA ALA A 1241 5.40 -6.32 29.56
C ALA A 1241 6.54 -6.87 28.68
N TYR A 1242 7.62 -6.12 28.43
CA TYR A 1242 8.73 -6.53 27.54
C TYR A 1242 9.25 -7.93 27.89
N GLY A 1243 9.74 -8.14 29.12
CA GLY A 1243 10.25 -9.44 29.56
C GLY A 1243 9.19 -10.56 29.55
N ASP A 1244 7.92 -10.24 29.83
CA ASP A 1244 6.82 -11.21 29.74
C ASP A 1244 6.55 -11.66 28.29
N ILE A 1245 6.66 -10.73 27.34
CA ILE A 1245 6.47 -10.99 25.91
C ILE A 1245 7.65 -11.79 25.35
N GLU A 1246 8.88 -11.43 25.73
CA GLU A 1246 10.10 -12.16 25.34
C GLU A 1246 10.08 -13.60 25.86
N GLU A 1247 9.70 -13.81 27.14
CA GLU A 1247 9.46 -15.13 27.75
C GLU A 1247 8.51 -16.00 26.91
N ALA A 1248 7.35 -15.44 26.54
CA ALA A 1248 6.31 -16.20 25.83
C ALA A 1248 6.64 -16.52 24.37
N SER A 1249 7.53 -15.74 23.74
CA SER A 1249 7.68 -15.63 22.29
C SER A 1249 8.84 -16.42 21.69
N GLN A 1250 9.89 -16.70 22.47
CA GLN A 1250 11.10 -17.36 21.97
C GLN A 1250 11.41 -18.68 22.68
N ALA A 1251 12.08 -19.59 21.97
CA ALA A 1251 12.66 -20.78 22.60
C ALA A 1251 13.98 -20.39 23.25
N HIS A 1252 14.10 -20.60 24.55
CA HIS A 1252 15.28 -20.17 25.31
C HIS A 1252 15.56 -21.08 26.51
N THR A 1253 16.74 -20.89 27.09
CA THR A 1253 17.10 -21.43 28.41
C THR A 1253 17.22 -20.25 29.36
N ALA A 1254 16.67 -20.37 30.56
CA ALA A 1254 16.81 -19.34 31.59
C ALA A 1254 17.24 -19.93 32.93
N GLU A 1255 17.82 -19.07 33.76
CA GLU A 1255 18.13 -19.30 35.17
C GLU A 1255 17.02 -18.66 36.03
N VAL A 1256 16.40 -19.44 36.91
CA VAL A 1256 15.37 -18.92 37.82
C VAL A 1256 16.00 -18.02 38.86
N VAL A 1257 15.63 -16.72 38.88
CA VAL A 1257 16.12 -15.75 39.86
C VAL A 1257 15.03 -15.50 40.92
N PRO A 1258 15.21 -15.98 42.17
CA PRO A 1258 14.19 -15.86 43.21
C PRO A 1258 13.67 -14.43 43.37
N ALA A 1259 12.35 -14.28 43.32
CA ALA A 1259 11.61 -13.01 43.42
C ALA A 1259 11.89 -11.92 42.36
N LYS A 1260 12.70 -12.18 41.31
CA LYS A 1260 13.00 -11.17 40.26
C LYS A 1260 12.58 -11.55 38.84
N GLY A 1261 12.46 -12.84 38.53
CA GLY A 1261 12.08 -13.33 37.20
C GLY A 1261 13.01 -14.43 36.73
N GLU A 1262 13.19 -14.54 35.41
CA GLU A 1262 14.05 -15.56 34.80
C GLU A 1262 15.16 -14.88 33.98
N LYS A 1263 16.42 -15.24 34.20
CA LYS A 1263 17.58 -14.63 33.52
C LYS A 1263 17.91 -15.42 32.26
N PHE A 1264 17.90 -14.77 31.10
CA PHE A 1264 18.24 -15.42 29.83
C PHE A 1264 19.68 -15.95 29.81
N ILE A 1265 19.86 -17.19 29.37
CA ILE A 1265 21.18 -17.81 29.14
C ILE A 1265 21.39 -17.94 27.63
N SER A 1266 22.28 -17.12 27.07
CA SER A 1266 22.75 -17.29 25.69
C SER A 1266 23.55 -18.59 25.55
N LYS A 1267 23.23 -19.38 24.51
CA LYS A 1267 24.15 -20.38 23.95
C LYS A 1267 24.96 -19.78 22.81
#